data_AF-A0A3A8T4F4-F1
#
_entry.id   AF-A0A3A8T4F4-F1
#
_cell.length_a   1.000
_cell.length_b   1.000
_cell.length_c   1.000
_cell.angle_alpha   90.00
_cell.angle_beta   90.00
_cell.angle_gamma   90.00
#
_symmetry.space_group_name_H-M   'P 1'
#
loop_
_entity.id
_entity.type
_entity.pdbx_description
1 polymer ?
#
loop_
_entity_poly.entity_id
_entity_poly.type
_entity_poly.pdbx_seq_one_letter_code
_entity_poly.pdbx_strand_id
1 'polypeptide(L)'
;MTLLFSEKLKLELTVTAGEQAFAIPGGQVRDFSLRMTPTGFSCELTFWTSLEKADAALFTAFSKPDLVRVRLALSGVFNPPPTPLVVQGIVTEKRVGGTAHGNKDSVAVAFRQYTVLFEDPARVLWKQHRPVELHTAKKLSDLLDAHKPGGLLLTYDWDALEAKQALVCLGIGDDDAAASFYDFVLWFVDTRGGVLTYDSPKDTYTFSAKKLATGTVTGLSRKHVSRVDVEMPPVIRHSTRVLNGFGAGATTVALEQSQAVAGIQHDMLVRTPIATEAEQRQSVEKGRLRVRKRRLRLTFSDVPPIALHPGALLKLDGGRWSPDLTGLGEDHRVAELAFDGVGLQAGPHDGQQETMQGYTVSLSVLLEQKSDPVPELPAYRPPRYPIYVEGKMHSPGGEATDRIYLQVDDQKTSVTNYRVAIPLWNKTVSVPAEPGEFPGEFYFPPYKNERVLVALHFDHAALHRFLDWGDGVRMPQDSQGDQILFGKSGANQTALTHDFKDNKPVWNLGRVNSNDTEIIRLSEGHLLIQTKENAGGAATTPTYDVTPQVETAKGDLTAGVDGAVSDATAAYKESSAAVNSKLNAATEETGAALSAAEAQVKGKAAESRAKLTGALNGVDGQTGALSGAAAEAKAALAGLK
;
A
#
# COMPACT_ATOMS: atom_id res chain seq x y z
N MET A 1 -4.46 -20.69 43.08
CA MET A 1 -4.97 -21.95 43.67
C MET A 1 -6.42 -22.08 43.30
N THR A 2 -6.74 -23.00 42.40
CA THR A 2 -8.11 -23.36 42.00
C THR A 2 -8.76 -24.15 43.14
N LEU A 3 -9.98 -23.78 43.54
CA LEU A 3 -10.72 -24.54 44.56
C LEU A 3 -11.39 -25.73 43.87
N LEU A 4 -11.23 -26.91 44.45
CA LEU A 4 -11.91 -28.14 44.01
C LEU A 4 -13.06 -28.46 44.96
N PHE A 5 -14.20 -28.86 44.40
CA PHE A 5 -15.37 -29.33 45.16
C PHE A 5 -15.97 -30.57 44.50
N SER A 6 -16.73 -31.37 45.26
CA SER A 6 -17.39 -32.56 44.74
C SER A 6 -18.86 -32.28 44.45
N GLU A 7 -19.32 -32.60 43.24
CA GLU A 7 -20.69 -32.34 42.82
C GLU A 7 -21.24 -33.41 41.88
N LYS A 8 -22.55 -33.64 41.94
CA LYS A 8 -23.25 -34.46 40.95
C LYS A 8 -23.65 -33.59 39.77
N LEU A 9 -23.24 -33.99 38.57
CA LEU A 9 -23.56 -33.31 37.32
C LEU A 9 -24.37 -34.23 36.42
N LYS A 10 -25.30 -33.65 35.66
CA LYS A 10 -25.99 -34.29 34.55
C LYS A 10 -25.31 -33.88 33.25
N LEU A 11 -24.74 -34.86 32.55
CA LEU A 11 -24.06 -34.69 31.27
C LEU A 11 -24.84 -35.39 30.17
N GLU A 12 -24.98 -34.73 29.03
CA GLU A 12 -25.51 -35.34 27.81
C GLU A 12 -24.49 -35.14 26.69
N LEU A 13 -23.91 -36.24 26.24
CA LEU A 13 -22.88 -36.24 25.20
C LEU A 13 -23.42 -36.92 23.93
N THR A 14 -23.27 -36.25 22.81
CA THR A 14 -23.50 -36.82 21.48
C THR A 14 -22.25 -36.64 20.63
N VAL A 15 -21.76 -37.74 20.08
CA VAL A 15 -20.63 -37.76 19.14
C VAL A 15 -21.19 -38.14 17.78
N THR A 16 -21.05 -37.27 16.79
CA THR A 16 -21.48 -37.52 15.42
C THR A 16 -20.25 -37.70 14.54
N ALA A 17 -20.04 -38.88 13.97
CA ALA A 17 -18.94 -39.17 13.06
C ALA A 17 -19.51 -39.47 11.66
N GLY A 18 -19.20 -38.61 10.69
CA GLY A 18 -19.89 -38.62 9.40
C GLY A 18 -21.40 -38.34 9.59
N GLU A 19 -22.25 -39.23 9.09
CA GLU A 19 -23.71 -39.13 9.23
C GLU A 19 -24.26 -39.87 10.47
N GLN A 20 -23.40 -40.58 11.22
CA GLN A 20 -23.83 -41.41 12.35
C GLN A 20 -23.68 -40.66 13.66
N ALA A 21 -24.79 -40.52 14.41
CA ALA A 21 -24.81 -39.94 15.74
C ALA A 21 -24.83 -41.03 16.83
N PHE A 22 -23.96 -40.88 17.82
CA PHE A 22 -23.80 -41.80 18.95
C PHE A 22 -24.09 -41.03 20.24
N ALA A 23 -25.12 -41.44 20.98
CA ALA A 23 -25.42 -40.90 22.29
C ALA A 23 -24.59 -41.64 23.34
N ILE A 24 -23.82 -40.88 24.13
CA ILE A 24 -22.98 -41.39 25.20
C ILE A 24 -23.64 -41.00 26.52
N PRO A 25 -24.00 -41.97 27.38
CA PRO A 25 -24.53 -41.69 28.72
C PRO A 25 -23.60 -40.77 29.51
N GLY A 26 -24.17 -39.81 30.25
CA GLY A 26 -23.38 -38.85 31.03
C GLY A 26 -22.44 -39.53 32.03
N GLY A 27 -22.88 -40.65 32.62
CA GLY A 27 -22.07 -41.48 33.50
C GLY A 27 -20.93 -42.23 32.80
N GLN A 28 -20.74 -42.12 31.49
CA GLN A 28 -19.55 -42.62 30.81
C GLN A 28 -18.47 -41.54 30.61
N VAL A 29 -18.80 -40.27 30.86
CA VAL A 29 -17.85 -39.17 30.76
C VAL A 29 -16.92 -39.18 31.97
N ARG A 30 -15.63 -39.42 31.71
CA ARG A 30 -14.59 -39.46 32.74
C ARG A 30 -14.14 -38.06 33.11
N ASP A 31 -13.64 -37.31 32.13
CA ASP A 31 -13.07 -35.97 32.37
C ASP A 31 -13.56 -34.98 31.31
N PHE A 32 -13.67 -33.72 31.70
CA PHE A 32 -13.84 -32.61 30.77
C PHE A 32 -13.09 -31.37 31.24
N SER A 33 -12.62 -30.58 30.29
CA SER A 33 -11.99 -29.28 30.50
C SER A 33 -12.54 -28.32 29.47
N LEU A 34 -13.41 -27.41 29.89
CA LEU A 34 -14.10 -26.45 29.04
C LEU A 34 -13.57 -25.04 29.30
N ARG A 35 -13.19 -24.33 28.24
CA ARG A 35 -12.82 -22.91 28.25
C ARG A 35 -13.69 -22.17 27.26
N MET A 36 -14.42 -21.16 27.73
CA MET A 36 -15.30 -20.36 26.89
C MET A 36 -15.00 -18.88 27.02
N THR A 37 -15.12 -18.19 25.90
CA THR A 37 -15.05 -16.73 25.74
C THR A 37 -16.28 -16.29 24.95
N PRO A 38 -16.57 -14.99 24.82
CA PRO A 38 -17.72 -14.54 24.04
C PRO A 38 -17.53 -14.90 22.56
N THR A 39 -16.29 -15.05 22.08
CA THR A 39 -15.96 -15.36 20.67
C THR A 39 -15.93 -16.84 20.32
N GLY A 40 -16.05 -17.75 21.28
CA GLY A 40 -15.89 -19.18 21.00
C GLY A 40 -15.43 -19.98 22.21
N PHE A 41 -15.14 -21.26 21.99
CA PHE A 41 -14.74 -22.17 23.07
C PHE A 41 -13.72 -23.22 22.61
N SER A 42 -13.08 -23.85 23.58
CA SER A 42 -12.27 -25.06 23.40
C SER A 42 -12.60 -26.02 24.52
N CYS A 43 -12.78 -27.29 24.18
CA CYS A 43 -13.13 -28.33 25.14
C CYS A 43 -12.33 -29.61 24.88
N GLU A 44 -11.67 -30.10 25.92
CA GLU A 44 -11.14 -31.46 25.95
C GLU A 44 -12.11 -32.34 26.74
N LEU A 45 -12.36 -33.55 26.24
CA LEU A 45 -13.32 -34.48 26.81
C LEU A 45 -12.79 -35.91 26.70
N THR A 46 -12.89 -36.65 27.80
CA THR A 46 -12.60 -38.09 27.84
C THR A 46 -13.81 -38.86 28.30
N PHE A 47 -14.16 -39.93 27.58
CA PHE A 47 -15.24 -40.83 27.96
C PHE A 47 -14.87 -42.29 27.69
N TRP A 48 -15.46 -43.17 28.48
CA TRP A 48 -15.41 -44.61 28.28
C TRP A 48 -16.56 -45.05 27.40
N THR A 49 -16.39 -46.17 26.72
CA THR A 49 -17.51 -46.91 26.14
C THR A 49 -17.59 -48.27 26.82
N SER A 50 -18.68 -49.00 26.58
CA SER A 50 -18.80 -50.41 26.98
C SER A 50 -17.76 -51.29 26.24
N LEU A 51 -17.78 -52.60 26.49
CA LEU A 51 -16.86 -53.57 25.87
C LEU A 51 -16.79 -53.42 24.34
N GLU A 52 -15.62 -53.73 23.76
CA GLU A 52 -15.25 -53.54 22.33
C GLU A 52 -16.28 -54.02 21.28
N LYS A 53 -17.11 -54.99 21.63
CA LYS A 53 -18.17 -55.52 20.76
C LYS A 53 -19.39 -54.59 20.71
N ALA A 54 -19.73 -53.94 21.82
CA ALA A 54 -20.90 -53.09 21.95
C ALA A 54 -20.67 -51.68 21.36
N ASP A 55 -19.43 -51.21 21.29
CA ASP A 55 -19.07 -49.91 20.71
C ASP A 55 -18.40 -50.01 19.32
N ALA A 56 -18.41 -51.20 18.71
CA ALA A 56 -17.75 -51.47 17.42
C ALA A 56 -18.17 -50.50 16.30
N ALA A 57 -19.43 -50.06 16.29
CA ALA A 57 -19.94 -49.07 15.32
C ALA A 57 -19.30 -47.69 15.53
N LEU A 58 -19.22 -47.23 16.78
CA LEU A 58 -18.57 -45.96 17.12
C LEU A 58 -17.08 -46.03 16.79
N PHE A 59 -16.38 -47.10 17.19
CA PHE A 59 -14.96 -47.28 16.85
C PHE A 59 -14.72 -47.25 15.32
N THR A 60 -15.55 -47.94 14.56
CA THR A 60 -15.46 -47.99 13.09
C THR A 60 -15.66 -46.61 12.47
N ALA A 61 -16.68 -45.86 12.91
CA ALA A 61 -16.94 -44.50 12.42
C ALA A 61 -15.84 -43.51 12.85
N PHE A 62 -15.41 -43.59 14.11
CA PHE A 62 -14.41 -42.70 14.70
C PHE A 62 -13.00 -42.90 14.12
N SER A 63 -12.71 -44.10 13.59
CA SER A 63 -11.42 -44.41 12.94
C SER A 63 -11.30 -43.86 11.51
N LYS A 64 -12.40 -43.43 10.90
CA LYS A 64 -12.40 -42.85 9.55
C LYS A 64 -11.89 -41.40 9.56
N PRO A 65 -11.44 -40.88 8.41
CA PRO A 65 -11.07 -39.46 8.27
C PRO A 65 -12.28 -38.51 8.20
N ASP A 66 -13.51 -39.01 8.40
CA ASP A 66 -14.71 -38.19 8.39
C ASP A 66 -14.71 -37.15 9.51
N LEU A 67 -15.41 -36.04 9.27
CA LEU A 67 -15.62 -34.98 10.25
C LEU A 67 -16.33 -35.56 11.48
N VAL A 68 -15.79 -35.26 12.67
CA VAL A 68 -16.42 -35.61 13.95
C VAL A 68 -16.94 -34.33 14.60
N ARG A 69 -18.23 -34.31 14.92
CA ARG A 69 -18.89 -33.24 15.69
C ARG A 69 -19.24 -33.74 17.08
N VAL A 70 -19.11 -32.87 18.07
CA VAL A 70 -19.44 -33.17 19.46
C VAL A 70 -20.44 -32.14 19.96
N ARG A 71 -21.49 -32.63 20.61
CA ARG A 71 -22.41 -31.82 21.40
C ARG A 71 -22.36 -32.30 22.85
N LEU A 72 -22.01 -31.39 23.76
CA LEU A 72 -21.97 -31.62 25.19
C LEU A 72 -22.92 -30.65 25.89
N ALA A 73 -23.83 -31.18 26.70
CA ALA A 73 -24.66 -30.39 27.62
C ALA A 73 -24.31 -30.71 29.07
N LEU A 74 -24.03 -29.68 29.86
CA LEU A 74 -23.60 -29.75 31.26
C LEU A 74 -24.63 -29.05 32.14
N SER A 75 -25.11 -29.71 33.19
CA SER A 75 -26.00 -29.08 34.19
C SER A 75 -25.76 -29.61 35.60
N GLY A 76 -25.89 -28.74 36.59
CA GLY A 76 -25.97 -29.15 37.99
C GLY A 76 -27.31 -29.82 38.31
N VAL A 77 -27.34 -30.66 39.33
CA VAL A 77 -28.55 -31.40 39.73
C VAL A 77 -29.33 -30.59 40.77
N PHE A 78 -30.27 -29.76 40.30
CA PHE A 78 -31.19 -28.98 41.15
C PHE A 78 -32.67 -29.32 40.88
N ASN A 79 -33.55 -28.91 41.78
CA ASN A 79 -35.00 -28.96 41.59
C ASN A 79 -35.61 -27.56 41.77
N PRO A 80 -36.13 -26.92 40.70
CA PRO A 80 -36.13 -27.37 39.31
C PRO A 80 -34.71 -27.39 38.69
N PRO A 81 -34.46 -28.19 37.63
CA PRO A 81 -33.16 -28.27 36.99
C PRO A 81 -32.80 -26.96 36.28
N PRO A 82 -31.54 -26.48 36.37
CA PRO A 82 -31.11 -25.27 35.71
C PRO A 82 -30.99 -25.49 34.20
N THR A 83 -31.01 -24.40 33.42
CA THR A 83 -30.72 -24.47 31.98
C THR A 83 -29.30 -25.00 31.76
N PRO A 84 -29.10 -26.05 30.95
CA PRO A 84 -27.79 -26.63 30.73
C PRO A 84 -26.88 -25.70 29.93
N LEU A 85 -25.60 -25.72 30.26
CA LEU A 85 -24.53 -25.16 29.43
C LEU A 85 -24.29 -26.10 28.24
N VAL A 86 -24.61 -25.65 27.04
CA VAL A 86 -24.48 -26.46 25.82
C VAL A 86 -23.33 -25.93 24.98
N VAL A 87 -22.42 -26.83 24.61
CA VAL A 87 -21.35 -26.57 23.64
C VAL A 87 -21.40 -27.55 22.48
N GLN A 88 -21.24 -27.05 21.27
CA GLN A 88 -21.31 -27.79 20.02
C GLN A 88 -20.16 -27.39 19.11
N GLY A 89 -19.36 -28.35 18.65
CA GLY A 89 -18.15 -28.05 17.91
C GLY A 89 -17.62 -29.21 17.07
N ILE A 90 -16.48 -28.96 16.44
CA ILE A 90 -15.77 -29.89 15.57
C ILE A 90 -14.51 -30.37 16.27
N VAL A 91 -14.26 -31.68 16.21
CA VAL A 91 -13.07 -32.32 16.77
C VAL A 91 -11.83 -31.95 15.95
N THR A 92 -10.80 -31.45 16.62
CA THR A 92 -9.48 -31.13 16.06
C THR A 92 -8.46 -32.22 16.35
N GLU A 93 -8.54 -32.86 17.51
CA GLU A 93 -7.71 -34.01 17.88
C GLU A 93 -8.58 -35.13 18.43
N LYS A 94 -8.25 -36.36 18.06
CA LYS A 94 -8.90 -37.56 18.57
C LYS A 94 -7.89 -38.63 18.93
N ARG A 95 -8.12 -39.32 20.06
CA ARG A 95 -7.29 -40.42 20.56
C ARG A 95 -8.19 -41.54 21.06
N VAL A 96 -7.77 -42.78 20.83
CA VAL A 96 -8.43 -43.97 21.36
C VAL A 96 -7.39 -44.82 22.08
N GLY A 97 -7.67 -45.19 23.32
CA GLY A 97 -6.86 -46.10 24.14
C GLY A 97 -7.67 -47.32 24.56
N GLY A 98 -7.00 -48.45 24.81
CA GLY A 98 -7.61 -49.68 25.31
C GLY A 98 -7.15 -49.99 26.73
N THR A 99 -8.08 -50.37 27.60
CA THR A 99 -7.77 -50.91 28.95
C THR A 99 -8.25 -52.35 29.03
N ALA A 100 -7.35 -53.29 29.35
CA ALA A 100 -7.68 -54.71 29.42
C ALA A 100 -8.78 -54.99 30.44
N HIS A 101 -9.80 -55.76 30.03
CA HIS A 101 -10.91 -56.21 30.86
C HIS A 101 -10.86 -57.72 31.18
N GLY A 102 -9.83 -58.43 30.71
CA GLY A 102 -9.67 -59.87 30.87
C GLY A 102 -10.09 -60.64 29.62
N ASN A 103 -10.33 -61.95 29.75
CA ASN A 103 -10.65 -62.82 28.63
C ASN A 103 -12.13 -63.24 28.67
N LYS A 104 -12.82 -63.15 27.52
CA LYS A 104 -14.12 -63.77 27.29
C LYS A 104 -13.98 -64.80 26.18
N ASP A 105 -14.35 -66.04 26.45
CA ASP A 105 -14.21 -67.16 25.49
C ASP A 105 -12.78 -67.31 24.93
N SER A 106 -11.77 -67.14 25.80
CA SER A 106 -10.33 -67.16 25.46
C SER A 106 -9.86 -66.02 24.54
N VAL A 107 -10.70 -65.00 24.31
CA VAL A 107 -10.34 -63.76 23.59
C VAL A 107 -10.18 -62.63 24.60
N ALA A 108 -9.06 -61.93 24.57
CA ALA A 108 -8.86 -60.73 25.37
C ALA A 108 -9.87 -59.66 24.96
N VAL A 109 -10.56 -59.08 25.93
CA VAL A 109 -11.52 -57.99 25.75
C VAL A 109 -10.99 -56.76 26.44
N ALA A 110 -11.17 -55.59 25.83
CA ALA A 110 -10.84 -54.31 26.44
C ALA A 110 -12.06 -53.39 26.58
N PHE A 111 -11.90 -52.36 27.41
CA PHE A 111 -12.68 -51.13 27.32
C PHE A 111 -11.95 -50.13 26.44
N ARG A 112 -12.70 -49.35 25.65
CA ARG A 112 -12.13 -48.25 24.89
C ARG A 112 -12.34 -46.92 25.62
N GLN A 113 -11.27 -46.15 25.65
CA GLN A 113 -11.25 -44.78 26.12
C GLN A 113 -11.13 -43.86 24.92
N TYR A 114 -12.05 -42.91 24.78
CA TYR A 114 -12.02 -41.91 23.73
C TYR A 114 -11.64 -40.58 24.33
N THR A 115 -10.68 -39.88 23.73
CA THR A 115 -10.34 -38.50 24.07
C THR A 115 -10.49 -37.63 22.84
N VAL A 116 -11.22 -36.54 22.96
CA VAL A 116 -11.43 -35.56 21.89
C VAL A 116 -11.12 -34.17 22.39
N LEU A 117 -10.40 -33.40 21.56
CA LEU A 117 -10.32 -31.95 21.65
C LEU A 117 -11.22 -31.39 20.56
N PHE A 118 -12.16 -30.51 20.92
CA PHE A 118 -13.05 -29.87 19.97
C PHE A 118 -13.22 -28.38 20.26
N GLU A 119 -13.41 -27.61 19.19
CA GLU A 119 -13.60 -26.16 19.23
C GLU A 119 -14.82 -25.78 18.37
N ASP A 120 -15.23 -24.52 18.44
CA ASP A 120 -16.32 -24.03 17.60
C ASP A 120 -16.01 -24.16 16.08
N PRO A 121 -17.03 -24.34 15.22
CA PRO A 121 -16.80 -24.68 13.81
C PRO A 121 -16.01 -23.66 13.01
N ALA A 122 -16.23 -22.37 13.26
CA ALA A 122 -15.53 -21.29 12.55
C ALA A 122 -14.04 -21.33 12.86
N ARG A 123 -13.68 -21.43 14.15
CA ARG A 123 -12.28 -21.49 14.56
C ARG A 123 -11.56 -22.70 13.99
N VAL A 124 -12.21 -23.86 13.90
CA VAL A 124 -11.59 -25.07 13.32
C VAL A 124 -11.40 -24.96 11.81
N LEU A 125 -12.44 -24.55 11.08
CA LEU A 125 -12.47 -24.61 9.63
C LEU A 125 -11.87 -23.36 8.98
N TRP A 126 -12.14 -22.15 9.49
CA TRP A 126 -11.56 -20.93 8.94
C TRP A 126 -10.06 -20.80 9.19
N LYS A 127 -9.49 -21.45 10.22
CA LYS A 127 -8.04 -21.51 10.42
C LYS A 127 -7.30 -22.28 9.32
N GLN A 128 -8.00 -23.19 8.66
CA GLN A 128 -7.47 -23.98 7.54
C GLN A 128 -7.77 -23.33 6.18
N HIS A 129 -8.64 -22.31 6.15
CA HIS A 129 -9.08 -21.64 4.93
C HIS A 129 -8.20 -20.43 4.60
N ARG A 130 -7.68 -20.37 3.37
CA ARG A 130 -6.74 -19.32 2.90
C ARG A 130 -7.04 -18.87 1.46
N PRO A 131 -8.17 -18.18 1.23
CA PRO A 131 -8.55 -17.75 -0.11
C PRO A 131 -7.62 -16.63 -0.65
N VAL A 132 -7.37 -16.66 -1.95
CA VAL A 132 -6.79 -15.55 -2.72
C VAL A 132 -7.81 -15.10 -3.77
N GLU A 133 -8.54 -14.03 -3.47
CA GLU A 133 -9.71 -13.62 -4.25
C GLU A 133 -9.81 -12.10 -4.39
N LEU A 134 -10.39 -11.66 -5.52
CA LEU A 134 -10.69 -10.27 -5.79
C LEU A 134 -12.18 -10.10 -6.08
N HIS A 135 -12.83 -9.26 -5.28
CA HIS A 135 -14.24 -8.89 -5.42
C HIS A 135 -14.37 -7.39 -5.67
N THR A 136 -15.35 -6.99 -6.47
CA THR A 136 -15.67 -5.59 -6.73
C THR A 136 -17.15 -5.33 -6.46
N ALA A 137 -17.47 -4.14 -5.92
CA ALA A 137 -18.84 -3.73 -5.55
C ALA A 137 -19.57 -4.72 -4.61
N LYS A 138 -18.84 -5.39 -3.71
CA LYS A 138 -19.34 -6.45 -2.82
C LYS A 138 -19.46 -5.96 -1.38
N LYS A 139 -20.49 -6.43 -0.66
CA LYS A 139 -20.59 -6.25 0.80
C LYS A 139 -19.70 -7.26 1.51
N LEU A 140 -19.26 -6.92 2.71
CA LEU A 140 -18.48 -7.87 3.51
C LEU A 140 -19.35 -8.97 4.13
N SER A 141 -20.63 -8.69 4.43
CA SER A 141 -21.59 -9.75 4.83
C SER A 141 -21.73 -10.82 3.75
N ASP A 142 -21.93 -10.43 2.49
CA ASP A 142 -21.98 -11.37 1.34
C ASP A 142 -20.68 -12.19 1.19
N LEU A 143 -19.54 -11.62 1.56
CA LEU A 143 -18.25 -12.31 1.54
C LEU A 143 -18.12 -13.32 2.68
N LEU A 144 -18.52 -12.95 3.89
CA LEU A 144 -18.54 -13.83 5.04
C LEU A 144 -19.49 -15.00 4.82
N ASP A 145 -20.67 -14.77 4.23
CA ASP A 145 -21.62 -15.82 3.87
C ASP A 145 -21.11 -16.76 2.79
N ALA A 146 -20.33 -16.26 1.83
CA ALA A 146 -19.71 -17.11 0.80
C ALA A 146 -18.65 -18.06 1.39
N HIS A 147 -18.02 -17.67 2.50
CA HIS A 147 -16.92 -18.40 3.13
C HIS A 147 -17.34 -19.10 4.45
N LYS A 148 -18.62 -19.06 4.83
CA LYS A 148 -19.07 -19.69 6.08
C LYS A 148 -19.07 -21.22 5.98
N PRO A 149 -18.67 -21.94 7.04
CA PRO A 149 -18.74 -23.39 7.03
C PRO A 149 -20.19 -23.90 7.08
N GLY A 150 -20.43 -25.08 6.49
CA GLY A 150 -21.76 -25.69 6.48
C GLY A 150 -22.34 -25.91 7.88
N GLY A 151 -23.57 -25.42 8.08
CA GLY A 151 -24.30 -25.50 9.36
C GLY A 151 -24.09 -24.30 10.30
N LEU A 152 -23.09 -23.45 10.05
CA LEU A 152 -22.85 -22.24 10.83
C LEU A 152 -23.80 -21.11 10.39
N LEU A 153 -24.40 -20.41 11.36
CA LEU A 153 -25.21 -19.22 11.11
C LEU A 153 -24.41 -17.95 11.41
N LEU A 154 -24.56 -16.93 10.56
CA LEU A 154 -23.96 -15.61 10.74
C LEU A 154 -25.08 -14.56 10.86
N THR A 155 -24.96 -13.68 11.84
CA THR A 155 -25.86 -12.53 12.05
C THR A 155 -25.05 -11.24 12.03
N TYR A 156 -25.58 -10.21 11.36
CA TYR A 156 -24.90 -8.93 11.20
C TYR A 156 -25.76 -7.79 11.77
N ASP A 157 -25.23 -7.12 12.79
CA ASP A 157 -25.75 -5.89 13.40
C ASP A 157 -24.67 -4.80 13.35
N TRP A 158 -24.16 -4.57 12.14
CA TRP A 158 -23.04 -3.67 11.93
C TRP A 158 -22.98 -3.10 10.50
N ASP A 159 -23.23 -1.79 10.38
CA ASP A 159 -23.24 -1.08 9.09
C ASP A 159 -21.95 -1.22 8.28
N ALA A 160 -20.80 -1.38 8.94
CA ALA A 160 -19.51 -1.57 8.27
C ALA A 160 -19.46 -2.82 7.38
N LEU A 161 -20.31 -3.81 7.63
CA LEU A 161 -20.41 -5.03 6.83
C LEU A 161 -21.37 -4.90 5.64
N GLU A 162 -22.32 -3.97 5.73
CA GLU A 162 -23.38 -3.77 4.74
C GLU A 162 -23.02 -2.76 3.64
N ALA A 163 -22.00 -1.94 3.87
CA ALA A 163 -21.48 -1.03 2.86
C ALA A 163 -20.81 -1.81 1.70
N LYS A 164 -21.23 -1.51 0.46
CA LYS A 164 -20.57 -2.03 -0.73
C LYS A 164 -19.20 -1.40 -0.88
N GLN A 165 -18.17 -2.22 -0.85
CA GLN A 165 -16.80 -1.79 -1.09
C GLN A 165 -16.50 -1.79 -2.59
N ALA A 166 -15.81 -0.76 -3.07
CA ALA A 166 -15.39 -0.68 -4.47
C ALA A 166 -14.51 -1.89 -4.84
N LEU A 167 -13.65 -2.28 -3.91
CA LEU A 167 -12.75 -3.42 -4.01
C LEU A 167 -12.71 -4.16 -2.66
N VAL A 168 -12.69 -5.48 -2.71
CA VAL A 168 -12.29 -6.33 -1.57
C VAL A 168 -11.31 -7.38 -2.10
N CYS A 169 -10.07 -7.30 -1.65
CA CYS A 169 -9.06 -8.32 -1.92
C CYS A 169 -8.84 -9.19 -0.69
N LEU A 170 -9.10 -10.49 -0.79
CA LEU A 170 -8.63 -11.48 0.15
C LEU A 170 -7.27 -11.96 -0.33
N GLY A 171 -6.18 -11.42 0.21
CA GLY A 171 -4.80 -11.79 -0.16
C GLY A 171 -4.16 -12.78 0.82
N ILE A 172 -4.98 -13.62 1.46
CA ILE A 172 -4.59 -14.33 2.69
C ILE A 172 -3.70 -15.56 2.38
N GLY A 173 -3.88 -16.17 1.21
CA GLY A 173 -3.13 -17.35 0.77
C GLY A 173 -1.93 -17.09 -0.14
N ASP A 174 -1.47 -15.84 -0.28
CA ASP A 174 -0.39 -15.46 -1.22
C ASP A 174 1.03 -15.90 -0.78
N ASP A 175 1.24 -16.18 0.51
CA ASP A 175 2.52 -16.64 1.08
C ASP A 175 2.27 -17.71 2.17
N ASP A 176 3.24 -18.61 2.37
CA ASP A 176 3.07 -19.74 3.27
C ASP A 176 3.10 -19.28 4.75
N ALA A 177 2.01 -19.57 5.47
CA ALA A 177 1.79 -19.32 6.91
C ALA A 177 1.58 -17.87 7.42
N ALA A 178 1.12 -16.91 6.60
CA ALA A 178 0.86 -15.53 7.08
C ALA A 178 -0.39 -15.38 7.96
N ALA A 179 -1.59 -15.56 7.40
CA ALA A 179 -2.87 -15.43 8.11
C ALA A 179 -3.87 -16.48 7.58
N SER A 180 -4.90 -16.81 8.35
CA SER A 180 -6.04 -17.62 7.90
C SER A 180 -7.28 -16.75 7.70
N PHE A 181 -8.35 -17.30 7.12
CA PHE A 181 -9.62 -16.58 7.03
C PHE A 181 -10.14 -16.19 8.43
N TYR A 182 -9.89 -17.03 9.44
CA TYR A 182 -10.23 -16.71 10.84
C TYR A 182 -9.47 -15.48 11.32
N ASP A 183 -8.17 -15.41 11.03
CA ASP A 183 -7.33 -14.27 11.37
C ASP A 183 -7.78 -12.99 10.66
N PHE A 184 -8.18 -13.09 9.38
CA PHE A 184 -8.75 -11.97 8.64
C PHE A 184 -10.04 -11.45 9.28
N VAL A 185 -10.94 -12.34 9.70
CA VAL A 185 -12.18 -11.96 10.36
C VAL A 185 -11.89 -11.22 11.67
N LEU A 186 -10.99 -11.76 12.50
CA LEU A 186 -10.58 -11.11 13.75
C LEU A 186 -9.89 -9.77 13.51
N TRP A 187 -8.98 -9.70 12.53
CA TRP A 187 -8.31 -8.47 12.12
C TRP A 187 -9.31 -7.41 11.65
N PHE A 188 -10.28 -7.79 10.83
CA PHE A 188 -11.30 -6.87 10.34
C PHE A 188 -12.15 -6.33 11.51
N VAL A 189 -12.60 -7.23 12.39
CA VAL A 189 -13.37 -6.84 13.58
C VAL A 189 -12.56 -5.90 14.47
N ASP A 190 -11.30 -6.20 14.79
CA ASP A 190 -10.45 -5.34 15.63
C ASP A 190 -10.18 -3.97 14.98
N THR A 191 -9.72 -3.96 13.73
CA THR A 191 -9.28 -2.74 13.05
C THR A 191 -10.43 -1.78 12.74
N ARG A 192 -11.66 -2.28 12.65
CA ARG A 192 -12.87 -1.46 12.48
C ARG A 192 -13.62 -1.22 13.80
N GLY A 193 -13.12 -1.72 14.94
CA GLY A 193 -13.71 -1.53 16.26
C GLY A 193 -15.04 -2.29 16.46
N GLY A 194 -15.22 -3.43 15.83
CA GLY A 194 -16.39 -4.29 16.00
C GLY A 194 -16.34 -5.14 17.27
N VAL A 195 -17.35 -5.99 17.39
CA VAL A 195 -17.48 -7.03 18.41
C VAL A 195 -17.96 -8.32 17.74
N LEU A 196 -17.30 -9.43 18.07
CA LEU A 196 -17.68 -10.76 17.62
C LEU A 196 -18.16 -11.58 18.82
N THR A 197 -19.32 -12.23 18.70
CA THR A 197 -19.83 -13.14 19.73
C THR A 197 -20.35 -14.43 19.12
N TYR A 198 -20.29 -15.54 19.87
CA TYR A 198 -20.70 -16.87 19.46
C TYR A 198 -21.72 -17.46 20.44
N ASP A 199 -22.89 -17.84 19.92
CA ASP A 199 -23.95 -18.59 20.61
C ASP A 199 -23.81 -20.07 20.26
N SER A 200 -23.15 -20.84 21.14
CA SER A 200 -22.88 -22.26 20.90
C SER A 200 -24.12 -23.16 20.83
N PRO A 201 -25.18 -22.97 21.65
CA PRO A 201 -26.44 -23.68 21.48
C PRO A 201 -27.05 -23.56 20.07
N LYS A 202 -26.94 -22.39 19.43
CA LYS A 202 -27.51 -22.10 18.11
C LYS A 202 -26.51 -22.21 16.95
N ASP A 203 -25.24 -22.51 17.24
CA ASP A 203 -24.13 -22.46 16.29
C ASP A 203 -24.11 -21.16 15.46
N THR A 204 -24.27 -20.03 16.16
CA THR A 204 -24.45 -18.70 15.53
C THR A 204 -23.37 -17.72 15.95
N TYR A 205 -22.68 -17.13 14.98
CA TYR A 205 -21.82 -15.97 15.19
C TYR A 205 -22.58 -14.67 14.93
N THR A 206 -22.37 -13.67 15.78
CA THR A 206 -22.92 -12.32 15.63
C THR A 206 -21.80 -11.30 15.53
N PHE A 207 -21.85 -10.51 14.46
CA PHE A 207 -21.00 -9.36 14.24
C PHE A 207 -21.77 -8.10 14.61
N SER A 208 -21.21 -7.27 15.48
CA SER A 208 -21.90 -6.06 15.95
C SER A 208 -20.94 -4.89 16.11
N ALA A 209 -21.47 -3.67 16.02
CA ALA A 209 -20.68 -2.46 16.29
C ALA A 209 -20.32 -2.29 17.78
N LYS A 210 -21.15 -2.85 18.66
CA LYS A 210 -21.04 -2.72 20.12
C LYS A 210 -21.51 -3.99 20.81
N LYS A 211 -20.97 -4.22 22.00
CA LYS A 211 -21.42 -5.26 22.91
C LYS A 211 -22.92 -5.13 23.19
N LEU A 212 -23.63 -6.26 23.19
CA LEU A 212 -25.08 -6.30 23.47
C LEU A 212 -25.40 -5.61 24.81
N ALA A 213 -26.39 -4.71 24.80
CA ALA A 213 -26.81 -3.93 25.98
C ALA A 213 -28.06 -4.51 26.67
N THR A 214 -28.77 -5.43 26.03
CA THR A 214 -30.02 -6.04 26.50
C THR A 214 -29.80 -7.45 27.03
N GLY A 215 -30.59 -7.85 28.02
CA GLY A 215 -30.55 -9.19 28.61
C GLY A 215 -31.13 -9.19 30.03
N THR A 216 -31.57 -10.37 30.49
CA THR A 216 -32.09 -10.55 31.84
C THR A 216 -30.93 -10.69 32.82
N VAL A 217 -30.86 -9.81 33.81
CA VAL A 217 -29.85 -9.85 34.87
C VAL A 217 -30.27 -10.85 35.93
N THR A 218 -29.42 -11.84 36.22
CA THR A 218 -29.70 -12.87 37.22
C THR A 218 -28.89 -12.62 38.51
N GLY A 219 -29.54 -12.69 39.66
CA GLY A 219 -28.87 -12.53 40.96
C GLY A 219 -28.01 -13.75 41.32
N LEU A 220 -26.74 -13.53 41.64
CA LEU A 220 -25.79 -14.53 42.13
C LEU A 220 -25.58 -14.36 43.63
N SER A 221 -25.94 -15.38 44.41
CA SER A 221 -25.77 -15.40 45.86
C SER A 221 -24.32 -15.73 46.27
N ARG A 222 -23.81 -15.04 47.30
CA ARG A 222 -22.49 -15.30 47.91
C ARG A 222 -22.29 -16.73 48.38
N LYS A 223 -23.37 -17.49 48.65
CA LYS A 223 -23.27 -18.88 49.12
C LYS A 223 -22.58 -19.82 48.13
N HIS A 224 -22.65 -19.50 46.83
CA HIS A 224 -22.07 -20.31 45.76
C HIS A 224 -20.63 -19.93 45.41
N VAL A 225 -20.18 -18.76 45.85
CA VAL A 225 -18.87 -18.21 45.49
C VAL A 225 -17.91 -18.49 46.64
N SER A 226 -16.76 -19.10 46.39
CA SER A 226 -15.73 -19.28 47.42
C SER A 226 -14.88 -18.02 47.57
N ARG A 227 -14.46 -17.45 46.43
CA ARG A 227 -13.46 -16.38 46.34
C ARG A 227 -13.83 -15.38 45.25
N VAL A 228 -13.52 -14.12 45.51
CA VAL A 228 -13.60 -13.02 44.54
C VAL A 228 -12.22 -12.39 44.43
N ASP A 229 -11.66 -12.36 43.23
CA ASP A 229 -10.44 -11.63 42.92
C ASP A 229 -10.80 -10.40 42.07
N VAL A 230 -10.27 -9.23 42.45
CA VAL A 230 -10.44 -8.00 41.67
C VAL A 230 -9.28 -7.87 40.71
N GLU A 231 -9.58 -7.92 39.41
CA GLU A 231 -8.60 -7.75 38.34
C GLU A 231 -8.62 -6.30 37.83
N MET A 232 -7.49 -5.62 38.00
CA MET A 232 -7.28 -4.26 37.48
C MET A 232 -6.62 -4.35 36.10
N PRO A 233 -7.33 -4.01 35.01
CA PRO A 233 -6.77 -4.08 33.66
C PRO A 233 -5.68 -3.02 33.43
N PRO A 234 -4.80 -3.23 32.43
CA PRO A 234 -3.84 -2.21 32.02
C PRO A 234 -4.57 -0.95 31.52
N VAL A 235 -4.00 0.21 31.86
CA VAL A 235 -4.52 1.52 31.46
C VAL A 235 -3.80 2.00 30.21
N ILE A 236 -4.54 2.57 29.26
CA ILE A 236 -3.96 3.20 28.07
C ILE A 236 -3.19 4.46 28.49
N ARG A 237 -1.88 4.51 28.18
CA ARG A 237 -0.98 5.62 28.55
C ARG A 237 -0.55 6.49 27.37
N HIS A 238 -1.07 6.24 26.18
CA HIS A 238 -0.79 7.04 24.98
C HIS A 238 -1.99 7.90 24.58
N SER A 239 -1.75 9.04 23.94
CA SER A 239 -2.74 9.67 23.06
C SER A 239 -2.66 9.08 21.66
N THR A 240 -3.72 9.18 20.86
CA THR A 240 -3.68 8.80 19.44
C THR A 240 -3.75 10.04 18.56
N ARG A 241 -3.00 10.07 17.47
CA ARG A 241 -3.16 11.11 16.43
C ARG A 241 -3.47 10.46 15.10
N VAL A 242 -4.36 11.08 14.34
CA VAL A 242 -4.58 10.74 12.93
C VAL A 242 -3.86 11.79 12.09
N LEU A 243 -2.92 11.34 11.26
CA LEU A 243 -2.10 12.16 10.39
C LEU A 243 -2.57 11.93 8.95
N ASN A 244 -2.98 12.97 8.23
CA ASN A 244 -3.15 12.89 6.78
C ASN A 244 -1.92 13.48 6.10
N GLY A 245 -1.09 12.63 5.49
CA GLY A 245 0.12 13.01 4.78
C GLY A 245 -0.11 13.53 3.35
N PHE A 246 -1.33 13.93 3.00
CA PHE A 246 -1.62 14.51 1.69
C PHE A 246 -1.03 15.93 1.56
N GLY A 247 -0.03 16.10 0.70
CA GLY A 247 0.79 17.32 0.66
C GLY A 247 0.03 18.64 0.42
N ALA A 248 -1.07 18.62 -0.33
CA ALA A 248 -1.88 19.83 -0.59
C ALA A 248 -2.87 20.17 0.53
N GLY A 249 -3.01 19.31 1.54
CA GLY A 249 -4.00 19.45 2.61
C GLY A 249 -3.65 18.62 3.83
N ALA A 250 -2.39 18.70 4.27
CA ALA A 250 -1.90 17.87 5.37
C ALA A 250 -2.61 18.25 6.68
N THR A 251 -3.05 17.25 7.44
CA THR A 251 -3.76 17.47 8.71
C THR A 251 -3.23 16.57 9.81
N THR A 252 -3.38 17.03 11.05
CA THR A 252 -3.07 16.27 12.26
C THR A 252 -4.20 16.49 13.24
N VAL A 253 -4.88 15.41 13.62
CA VAL A 253 -5.97 15.46 14.60
C VAL A 253 -5.61 14.60 15.79
N ALA A 254 -5.48 15.22 16.96
CA ALA A 254 -5.28 14.52 18.22
C ALA A 254 -6.61 13.99 18.75
N LEU A 255 -6.59 12.75 19.23
CA LEU A 255 -7.72 12.10 19.89
C LEU A 255 -7.43 12.06 21.39
N GLU A 256 -8.32 12.71 22.14
CA GLU A 256 -8.22 12.82 23.59
C GLU A 256 -8.27 11.46 24.28
N GLN A 257 -7.34 11.24 25.21
CA GLN A 257 -7.37 10.13 26.14
C GLN A 257 -6.96 10.63 27.54
N SER A 258 -7.90 10.66 28.47
CA SER A 258 -7.75 11.25 29.80
C SER A 258 -6.65 10.61 30.65
N GLN A 259 -6.27 9.35 30.37
CA GLN A 259 -5.21 8.65 31.10
C GLN A 259 -3.84 8.65 30.38
N ALA A 260 -3.73 9.36 29.25
CA ALA A 260 -2.51 9.47 28.48
C ALA A 260 -1.42 10.24 29.25
N VAL A 261 -0.17 9.80 29.08
CA VAL A 261 1.01 10.48 29.59
C VAL A 261 1.52 11.43 28.51
N ALA A 262 1.86 12.66 28.90
CA ALA A 262 2.40 13.66 27.99
C ALA A 262 3.63 13.12 27.24
N GLY A 263 3.66 13.32 25.92
CA GLY A 263 4.76 12.88 25.04
C GLY A 263 4.66 11.43 24.53
N ILE A 264 3.75 10.60 25.03
CA ILE A 264 3.57 9.22 24.54
C ILE A 264 2.40 9.17 23.56
N GLN A 265 2.68 8.81 22.30
CA GLN A 265 1.71 8.90 21.21
C GLN A 265 1.72 7.67 20.32
N HIS A 266 0.54 7.30 19.82
CA HIS A 266 0.36 6.36 18.73
C HIS A 266 -0.19 7.09 17.51
N ASP A 267 0.57 7.10 16.42
CA ASP A 267 0.18 7.79 15.20
C ASP A 267 -0.44 6.83 14.19
N MET A 268 -1.53 7.28 13.57
CA MET A 268 -2.23 6.58 12.50
C MET A 268 -2.11 7.43 11.25
N LEU A 269 -1.20 7.02 10.36
CA LEU A 269 -0.95 7.72 9.11
C LEU A 269 -1.91 7.24 8.02
N VAL A 270 -2.56 8.19 7.36
CA VAL A 270 -3.27 8.01 6.11
C VAL A 270 -2.72 8.98 5.07
N ARG A 271 -2.90 8.66 3.79
CA ARG A 271 -2.61 9.57 2.68
C ARG A 271 -3.82 9.54 1.77
N THR A 272 -4.67 10.55 1.85
CA THR A 272 -5.85 10.64 0.99
C THR A 272 -6.18 12.10 0.70
N PRO A 273 -6.52 12.44 -0.56
CA PRO A 273 -7.11 13.74 -0.89
C PRO A 273 -8.56 13.87 -0.40
N ILE A 274 -9.20 12.77 0.03
CA ILE A 274 -10.62 12.73 0.40
C ILE A 274 -10.78 13.02 1.90
N ALA A 275 -11.29 14.22 2.22
CA ALA A 275 -11.48 14.64 3.62
C ALA A 275 -12.33 13.66 4.44
N THR A 276 -13.42 13.15 3.87
CA THR A 276 -14.32 12.20 4.53
C THR A 276 -13.62 10.89 4.92
N GLU A 277 -12.65 10.40 4.14
CA GLU A 277 -11.87 9.19 4.51
C GLU A 277 -10.97 9.45 5.72
N ALA A 278 -10.35 10.64 5.80
CA ALA A 278 -9.57 11.04 6.96
C ALA A 278 -10.46 11.17 8.22
N GLU A 279 -11.68 11.73 8.09
CA GLU A 279 -12.66 11.82 9.18
C GLU A 279 -13.20 10.45 9.61
N GLN A 280 -13.44 9.55 8.66
CA GLN A 280 -13.80 8.16 8.95
C GLN A 280 -12.69 7.48 9.74
N ARG A 281 -11.42 7.68 9.37
CA ARG A 281 -10.30 7.15 10.14
C ARG A 281 -10.25 7.70 11.56
N GLN A 282 -10.47 9.00 11.75
CA GLN A 282 -10.59 9.61 13.08
C GLN A 282 -11.69 8.96 13.91
N SER A 283 -12.86 8.73 13.31
CA SER A 283 -14.00 8.09 13.97
C SER A 283 -13.70 6.65 14.39
N VAL A 284 -13.01 5.87 13.54
CA VAL A 284 -12.57 4.51 13.85
C VAL A 284 -11.58 4.50 15.01
N GLU A 285 -10.52 5.32 14.96
CA GLU A 285 -9.51 5.33 16.02
C GLU A 285 -10.06 5.86 17.35
N LYS A 286 -10.95 6.85 17.31
CA LYS A 286 -11.69 7.30 18.51
C LYS A 286 -12.55 6.17 19.07
N GLY A 287 -13.18 5.39 18.19
CA GLY A 287 -13.94 4.20 18.56
C GLY A 287 -13.08 3.07 19.14
N ARG A 288 -11.79 2.97 18.78
CA ARG A 288 -10.83 1.96 19.27
C ARG A 288 -10.17 2.34 20.59
N LEU A 289 -10.14 3.63 20.96
CA LEU A 289 -9.69 4.12 22.27
C LEU A 289 -10.66 3.74 23.40
N ARG A 290 -10.74 2.45 23.71
CA ARG A 290 -11.63 1.86 24.70
C ARG A 290 -10.83 1.49 25.95
N VAL A 291 -11.18 2.07 27.09
CA VAL A 291 -10.58 1.72 28.37
C VAL A 291 -11.36 0.57 28.98
N ARG A 292 -10.65 -0.54 29.25
CA ARG A 292 -11.23 -1.68 29.96
C ARG A 292 -11.52 -1.29 31.39
N LYS A 293 -12.69 -1.68 31.90
CA LYS A 293 -13.09 -1.45 33.28
C LYS A 293 -12.58 -2.58 34.16
N ARG A 294 -12.64 -2.38 35.48
CA ARG A 294 -12.30 -3.43 36.45
C ARG A 294 -13.07 -4.72 36.17
N ARG A 295 -12.43 -5.85 36.44
CA ARG A 295 -13.01 -7.18 36.28
C ARG A 295 -13.01 -7.92 37.62
N LEU A 296 -13.93 -8.87 37.77
CA LEU A 296 -14.05 -9.69 38.97
C LEU A 296 -13.94 -11.15 38.57
N ARG A 297 -12.93 -11.86 39.05
CA ARG A 297 -12.86 -13.31 38.90
C ARG A 297 -13.56 -13.96 40.09
N LEU A 298 -14.58 -14.76 39.80
CA LEU A 298 -15.27 -15.55 40.80
C LEU A 298 -14.80 -16.99 40.71
N THR A 299 -14.37 -17.55 41.84
CA THR A 299 -14.18 -18.99 42.01
C THR A 299 -15.35 -19.53 42.81
N PHE A 300 -15.95 -20.63 42.38
CA PHE A 300 -17.15 -21.16 43.00
C PHE A 300 -16.86 -22.22 44.06
N SER A 301 -17.85 -22.50 44.91
CA SER A 301 -17.85 -23.58 45.90
C SER A 301 -18.72 -24.77 45.48
N ASP A 302 -19.63 -24.52 44.52
CA ASP A 302 -20.57 -25.45 43.90
C ASP A 302 -20.97 -24.89 42.52
N VAL A 303 -21.66 -25.67 41.69
CA VAL A 303 -22.26 -25.20 40.44
C VAL A 303 -23.54 -24.45 40.79
N PRO A 304 -23.65 -23.13 40.59
CA PRO A 304 -24.84 -22.40 41.01
C PRO A 304 -26.04 -22.74 40.10
N PRO A 305 -27.28 -22.63 40.60
CA PRO A 305 -28.50 -22.90 39.85
C PRO A 305 -28.88 -21.74 38.90
N ILE A 306 -27.89 -21.15 38.21
CA ILE A 306 -28.06 -20.04 37.28
C ILE A 306 -27.29 -20.32 35.99
N ALA A 307 -27.69 -19.69 34.89
CA ALA A 307 -26.98 -19.80 33.62
C ALA A 307 -25.61 -19.09 33.71
N LEU A 308 -24.53 -19.86 33.58
CA LEU A 308 -23.17 -19.37 33.49
C LEU A 308 -22.63 -19.68 32.11
N HIS A 309 -22.70 -18.72 31.20
CA HIS A 309 -22.07 -18.79 29.88
C HIS A 309 -21.57 -17.39 29.50
N PRO A 310 -20.53 -17.27 28.66
CA PRO A 310 -20.10 -15.96 28.16
C PRO A 310 -21.26 -15.17 27.56
N GLY A 311 -21.32 -13.88 27.90
CA GLY A 311 -22.43 -12.98 27.54
C GLY A 311 -23.61 -12.96 28.53
N ALA A 312 -23.75 -13.94 29.43
CA ALA A 312 -24.79 -13.93 30.45
C ALA A 312 -24.63 -12.73 31.39
N LEU A 313 -25.77 -12.13 31.80
CA LEU A 313 -25.79 -10.98 32.70
C LEU A 313 -26.10 -11.42 34.13
N LEU A 314 -25.24 -10.99 35.06
CA LEU A 314 -25.26 -11.40 36.45
C LEU A 314 -25.14 -10.18 37.36
N LYS A 315 -25.71 -10.27 38.56
CA LYS A 315 -25.56 -9.26 39.61
C LYS A 315 -25.20 -9.95 40.91
N LEU A 316 -24.19 -9.43 41.60
CA LEU A 316 -23.85 -9.92 42.94
C LEU A 316 -24.95 -9.42 43.89
N ASP A 317 -25.84 -10.33 44.30
CA ASP A 317 -27.06 -10.00 45.02
C ASP A 317 -27.35 -10.99 46.16
N GLY A 318 -28.06 -10.53 47.18
CA GLY A 318 -28.40 -11.26 48.40
C GLY A 318 -27.58 -10.86 49.63
N GLY A 319 -28.20 -10.97 50.81
CA GLY A 319 -27.68 -10.40 52.07
C GLY A 319 -26.41 -11.02 52.67
N ARG A 320 -25.75 -11.96 51.97
CA ARG A 320 -24.48 -12.57 52.41
C ARG A 320 -23.25 -11.89 51.81
N TRP A 321 -23.42 -11.02 50.82
CA TRP A 321 -22.32 -10.24 50.28
C TRP A 321 -21.91 -9.14 51.27
N SER A 322 -20.61 -8.84 51.35
CA SER A 322 -20.14 -7.67 52.10
C SER A 322 -20.66 -6.40 51.43
N PRO A 323 -21.24 -5.44 52.17
CA PRO A 323 -21.72 -4.17 51.61
C PRO A 323 -20.59 -3.36 50.93
N ASP A 324 -19.35 -3.55 51.39
CA ASP A 324 -18.16 -2.85 50.86
C ASP A 324 -17.49 -3.60 49.70
N LEU A 325 -18.09 -4.70 49.20
CA LEU A 325 -17.51 -5.45 48.10
C LEU A 325 -17.51 -4.62 46.81
N THR A 326 -16.34 -4.51 46.20
CA THR A 326 -16.20 -3.88 44.89
C THR A 326 -17.07 -4.58 43.83
N GLY A 327 -17.93 -3.80 43.17
CA GLY A 327 -18.85 -4.31 42.15
C GLY A 327 -20.13 -4.94 42.69
N LEU A 328 -20.40 -4.85 44.00
CA LEU A 328 -21.72 -5.16 44.54
C LEU A 328 -22.79 -4.26 43.90
N GLY A 329 -23.95 -4.82 43.57
CA GLY A 329 -25.07 -4.05 43.03
C GLY A 329 -24.94 -3.66 41.56
N GLU A 330 -23.78 -3.89 40.93
CA GLU A 330 -23.55 -3.62 39.51
C GLU A 330 -24.02 -4.78 38.62
N ASP A 331 -24.46 -4.44 37.41
CA ASP A 331 -24.71 -5.42 36.36
C ASP A 331 -23.38 -5.83 35.73
N HIS A 332 -23.08 -7.12 35.81
CA HIS A 332 -21.90 -7.73 35.22
C HIS A 332 -22.27 -8.63 34.05
N ARG A 333 -21.31 -8.84 33.16
CA ARG A 333 -21.36 -9.79 32.06
C ARG A 333 -20.27 -10.84 32.28
N VAL A 334 -20.61 -12.10 32.04
CA VAL A 334 -19.60 -13.16 31.97
C VAL A 334 -18.72 -12.95 30.74
N ALA A 335 -17.45 -12.62 30.95
CA ALA A 335 -16.45 -12.50 29.90
C ALA A 335 -15.77 -13.84 29.61
N GLU A 336 -15.45 -14.63 30.64
CA GLU A 336 -14.80 -15.93 30.48
C GLU A 336 -15.44 -16.97 31.41
N LEU A 337 -15.41 -18.23 31.00
CA LEU A 337 -15.77 -19.38 31.82
C LEU A 337 -14.69 -20.46 31.69
N ALA A 338 -14.24 -20.97 32.83
CA ALA A 338 -13.43 -22.16 32.93
C ALA A 338 -14.14 -23.18 33.82
N PHE A 339 -14.45 -24.35 33.26
CA PHE A 339 -15.17 -25.42 33.94
C PHE A 339 -14.46 -26.74 33.66
N ASP A 340 -13.85 -27.28 34.70
CA ASP A 340 -13.14 -28.56 34.70
C ASP A 340 -13.88 -29.55 35.59
N GLY A 341 -13.94 -30.81 35.15
CA GLY A 341 -14.51 -31.91 35.92
C GLY A 341 -13.71 -33.19 35.73
N VAL A 342 -13.37 -33.83 36.84
CA VAL A 342 -12.73 -35.15 36.89
C VAL A 342 -13.68 -36.11 37.61
N GLY A 343 -14.11 -37.16 36.92
CA GLY A 343 -15.11 -38.10 37.42
C GLY A 343 -14.61 -38.84 38.65
N LEU A 344 -15.49 -39.04 39.64
CA LEU A 344 -15.20 -39.81 40.86
C LEU A 344 -15.23 -41.34 40.65
N GLN A 345 -15.24 -41.78 39.40
CA GLN A 345 -15.30 -43.19 39.02
C GLN A 345 -13.98 -43.89 39.34
N ALA A 346 -14.06 -45.13 39.83
CA ALA A 346 -12.88 -45.94 40.07
C ALA A 346 -12.37 -46.61 38.78
N GLY A 347 -13.24 -46.84 37.80
CA GLY A 347 -12.86 -47.47 36.53
C GLY A 347 -13.97 -47.53 35.48
N PRO A 348 -13.69 -48.18 34.33
CA PRO A 348 -14.58 -48.20 33.16
C PRO A 348 -15.89 -48.97 33.38
N HIS A 349 -16.09 -49.61 34.54
CA HIS A 349 -17.32 -50.30 34.89
C HIS A 349 -18.40 -49.37 35.47
N ASP A 350 -17.99 -48.23 36.01
CA ASP A 350 -18.88 -47.36 36.76
C ASP A 350 -19.69 -46.47 35.81
N GLY A 351 -20.95 -46.18 36.15
CA GLY A 351 -21.75 -45.16 35.46
C GLY A 351 -22.18 -45.50 34.02
N GLN A 352 -21.96 -46.73 33.55
CA GLN A 352 -22.21 -47.16 32.15
C GLN A 352 -23.64 -46.92 31.64
N GLN A 353 -24.64 -46.82 32.53
CA GLN A 353 -26.05 -46.52 32.19
C GLN A 353 -26.58 -45.30 32.94
N GLU A 354 -25.74 -44.64 33.74
CA GLU A 354 -26.16 -43.52 34.57
C GLU A 354 -26.22 -42.23 33.75
N THR A 355 -27.23 -41.40 34.02
CA THR A 355 -27.37 -40.08 33.38
C THR A 355 -26.74 -38.96 34.21
N MET A 356 -26.42 -39.25 35.47
CA MET A 356 -25.81 -38.33 36.42
C MET A 356 -24.63 -39.00 37.10
N GLN A 357 -23.55 -38.26 37.32
CA GLN A 357 -22.33 -38.79 37.93
C GLN A 357 -21.68 -37.76 38.85
N GLY A 358 -20.96 -38.25 39.86
CA GLY A 358 -20.15 -37.40 40.74
C GLY A 358 -18.82 -37.01 40.10
N TYR A 359 -18.46 -35.73 40.20
CA TYR A 359 -17.20 -35.16 39.72
C TYR A 359 -16.51 -34.36 40.82
N THR A 360 -15.19 -34.33 40.78
CA THR A 360 -14.40 -33.25 41.37
C THR A 360 -14.31 -32.13 40.36
N VAL A 361 -14.84 -30.96 40.72
CA VAL A 361 -15.05 -29.82 39.82
C VAL A 361 -14.20 -28.64 40.23
N SER A 362 -13.70 -27.92 39.23
CA SER A 362 -13.22 -26.54 39.35
C SER A 362 -14.05 -25.65 38.42
N LEU A 363 -14.67 -24.62 38.98
CA LEU A 363 -15.47 -23.65 38.23
C LEU A 363 -15.01 -22.23 38.57
N SER A 364 -14.71 -21.45 37.53
CA SER A 364 -14.45 -20.03 37.65
C SER A 364 -15.02 -19.25 36.48
N VAL A 365 -15.43 -18.01 36.73
CA VAL A 365 -15.84 -17.07 35.69
C VAL A 365 -15.13 -15.74 35.87
N LEU A 366 -14.81 -15.09 34.75
CA LEU A 366 -14.39 -13.70 34.75
C LEU A 366 -15.60 -12.83 34.43
N LEU A 367 -15.89 -11.89 35.32
CA LEU A 367 -16.94 -10.90 35.14
C LEU A 367 -16.32 -9.57 34.71
N GLU A 368 -16.96 -8.92 33.75
CA GLU A 368 -16.72 -7.52 33.42
C GLU A 368 -17.99 -6.72 33.69
N GLN A 369 -17.86 -5.41 33.91
CA GLN A 369 -19.05 -4.56 33.99
C GLN A 369 -19.82 -4.62 32.68
N LYS A 370 -21.15 -4.63 32.73
CA LYS A 370 -22.01 -4.64 31.53
C LYS A 370 -21.68 -3.52 30.54
N SER A 371 -21.22 -2.38 31.07
CA SER A 371 -20.83 -1.18 30.32
C SER A 371 -19.36 -1.14 29.88
N ASP A 372 -18.59 -2.22 30.07
CA ASP A 372 -17.22 -2.32 29.57
C ASP A 372 -17.23 -2.35 28.03
N PRO A 373 -16.60 -1.39 27.35
CA PRO A 373 -16.66 -1.29 25.89
C PRO A 373 -15.70 -2.24 25.15
N VAL A 374 -14.70 -2.83 25.82
CA VAL A 374 -13.57 -3.52 25.16
C VAL A 374 -13.95 -4.95 24.77
N PRO A 375 -13.99 -5.32 23.47
CA PRO A 375 -14.29 -6.69 23.06
C PRO A 375 -13.20 -7.67 23.52
N GLU A 376 -13.61 -8.92 23.75
CA GLU A 376 -12.70 -10.02 24.03
C GLU A 376 -12.44 -10.76 22.71
N LEU A 377 -11.35 -10.43 22.02
CA LEU A 377 -10.95 -11.08 20.77
C LEU A 377 -9.75 -11.99 21.00
N PRO A 378 -9.70 -13.20 20.41
CA PRO A 378 -8.50 -14.03 20.42
C PRO A 378 -7.32 -13.35 19.72
N ALA A 379 -6.11 -13.76 20.07
CA ALA A 379 -4.93 -13.36 19.30
C ALA A 379 -5.03 -13.83 17.85
N TYR A 380 -4.61 -12.98 16.91
CA TYR A 380 -4.66 -13.25 15.47
C TYR A 380 -3.41 -12.70 14.77
N ARG A 381 -3.18 -13.15 13.54
CA ARG A 381 -2.13 -12.62 12.66
C ARG A 381 -2.74 -11.67 11.61
N PRO A 382 -2.33 -10.39 11.55
CA PRO A 382 -2.89 -9.49 10.55
C PRO A 382 -2.51 -9.98 9.13
N PRO A 383 -3.45 -9.96 8.17
CA PRO A 383 -3.14 -10.22 6.77
C PRO A 383 -2.10 -9.22 6.23
N ARG A 384 -1.26 -9.69 5.30
CA ARG A 384 -0.25 -8.85 4.66
C ARG A 384 -0.78 -8.30 3.35
N TYR A 385 -0.60 -7.00 3.17
CA TYR A 385 -0.93 -6.27 1.96
C TYR A 385 0.19 -5.27 1.64
N PRO A 386 0.36 -4.88 0.36
CA PRO A 386 -0.39 -5.36 -0.79
C PRO A 386 0.06 -6.77 -1.25
N ILE A 387 -0.81 -7.44 -2.02
CA ILE A 387 -0.40 -8.54 -2.91
C ILE A 387 -0.21 -7.98 -4.33
N TYR A 388 0.58 -8.64 -5.16
CA TYR A 388 0.91 -8.14 -6.50
C TYR A 388 0.35 -9.04 -7.59
N VAL A 389 -0.32 -8.45 -8.58
CA VAL A 389 -0.84 -9.18 -9.75
C VAL A 389 -0.62 -8.40 -11.04
N GLU A 390 -0.52 -9.14 -12.14
CA GLU A 390 -0.51 -8.52 -13.46
C GLU A 390 -1.91 -8.07 -13.88
N GLY A 391 -1.98 -6.86 -14.43
CA GLY A 391 -3.16 -6.30 -15.05
C GLY A 391 -2.87 -5.77 -16.44
N LYS A 392 -3.94 -5.42 -17.15
CA LYS A 392 -3.89 -4.68 -18.41
C LYS A 392 -4.68 -3.41 -18.30
N MET A 393 -4.09 -2.30 -18.71
CA MET A 393 -4.75 -1.01 -18.72
C MET A 393 -6.00 -1.03 -19.59
N HIS A 394 -7.13 -0.60 -19.03
CA HIS A 394 -8.43 -0.66 -19.68
C HIS A 394 -8.84 0.72 -20.20
N SER A 395 -8.95 0.82 -21.53
CA SER A 395 -9.55 1.97 -22.22
C SER A 395 -10.50 1.45 -23.31
N PRO A 396 -11.81 1.78 -23.27
CA PRO A 396 -12.81 1.21 -24.17
C PRO A 396 -12.84 1.82 -25.58
N GLY A 397 -12.23 3.00 -25.79
CA GLY A 397 -12.23 3.67 -27.10
C GLY A 397 -11.23 3.08 -28.09
N GLY A 398 -11.27 3.55 -29.34
CA GLY A 398 -10.28 3.28 -30.39
C GLY A 398 -10.11 1.82 -30.80
N GLU A 399 -9.18 1.59 -31.71
CA GLU A 399 -8.81 0.25 -32.18
C GLU A 399 -8.02 -0.53 -31.10
N ALA A 400 -7.82 -1.83 -31.31
CA ALA A 400 -7.14 -2.69 -30.34
C ALA A 400 -5.67 -2.31 -30.11
N THR A 401 -5.00 -1.77 -31.14
CA THR A 401 -3.59 -1.35 -31.14
C THR A 401 -3.40 0.13 -30.85
N ASP A 402 -4.48 0.86 -30.57
CA ASP A 402 -4.41 2.29 -30.27
C ASP A 402 -3.83 2.52 -28.87
N ARG A 403 -2.75 3.30 -28.81
CA ARG A 403 -2.12 3.88 -27.63
C ARG A 403 -2.97 5.05 -27.11
N ILE A 404 -4.11 4.71 -26.52
CA ILE A 404 -5.02 5.67 -25.89
C ILE A 404 -5.18 5.34 -24.40
N TYR A 405 -5.68 6.28 -23.62
CA TYR A 405 -5.94 6.11 -22.19
C TYR A 405 -7.29 6.75 -21.85
N LEU A 406 -7.85 6.38 -20.71
CA LEU A 406 -9.08 6.97 -20.19
C LEU A 406 -8.94 7.21 -18.69
N GLN A 407 -9.09 8.47 -18.30
CA GLN A 407 -9.27 8.87 -16.91
C GLN A 407 -10.77 8.95 -16.61
N VAL A 408 -11.16 8.48 -15.42
CA VAL A 408 -12.54 8.51 -14.95
C VAL A 408 -12.58 9.17 -13.59
N ASP A 409 -13.34 10.25 -13.49
CA ASP A 409 -13.58 10.92 -12.21
C ASP A 409 -14.66 10.19 -11.42
N ASP A 410 -14.39 9.94 -10.15
CA ASP A 410 -15.39 9.46 -9.23
C ASP A 410 -16.38 10.59 -8.90
N GLN A 411 -17.67 10.35 -9.13
CA GLN A 411 -18.69 11.39 -8.98
C GLN A 411 -18.88 11.90 -7.54
N LYS A 412 -18.43 11.15 -6.52
CA LYS A 412 -18.61 11.51 -5.12
C LYS A 412 -17.37 12.20 -4.55
N THR A 413 -16.19 11.74 -4.95
CA THR A 413 -14.91 12.17 -4.38
C THR A 413 -14.14 13.10 -5.29
N SER A 414 -14.53 13.19 -6.57
CA SER A 414 -13.82 13.91 -7.63
C SER A 414 -12.37 13.44 -7.82
N VAL A 415 -12.02 12.26 -7.33
CA VAL A 415 -10.72 11.64 -7.55
C VAL A 415 -10.70 11.01 -8.93
N THR A 416 -9.70 11.37 -9.71
CA THR A 416 -9.46 10.82 -11.05
C THR A 416 -8.75 9.48 -10.94
N ASN A 417 -9.26 8.47 -11.66
CA ASN A 417 -8.73 7.11 -11.64
C ASN A 417 -8.53 6.56 -13.06
N TYR A 418 -7.57 5.65 -13.21
CA TYR A 418 -7.49 4.73 -14.34
C TYR A 418 -8.24 3.43 -14.01
N ARG A 419 -8.60 2.68 -15.05
CA ARG A 419 -9.16 1.32 -14.92
C ARG A 419 -8.14 0.30 -15.37
N VAL A 420 -8.02 -0.78 -14.61
CA VAL A 420 -7.13 -1.91 -14.93
C VAL A 420 -7.95 -3.19 -14.93
N ALA A 421 -7.92 -3.92 -16.04
CA ALA A 421 -8.45 -5.27 -16.10
C ALA A 421 -7.45 -6.22 -15.44
N ILE A 422 -7.91 -7.04 -14.50
CA ILE A 422 -7.14 -8.07 -13.81
C ILE A 422 -7.60 -9.42 -14.38
N PRO A 423 -6.86 -10.01 -15.34
CA PRO A 423 -7.31 -11.20 -16.06
C PRO A 423 -7.54 -12.40 -15.14
N LEU A 424 -6.72 -12.56 -14.09
CA LEU A 424 -6.77 -13.70 -13.17
C LEU A 424 -8.18 -13.94 -12.59
N TRP A 425 -8.92 -12.87 -12.28
CA TRP A 425 -10.30 -12.98 -11.75
C TRP A 425 -11.37 -12.45 -12.71
N ASN A 426 -10.98 -12.05 -13.93
CA ASN A 426 -11.86 -11.38 -14.88
C ASN A 426 -12.61 -10.18 -14.24
N LYS A 427 -11.86 -9.32 -13.54
CA LYS A 427 -12.38 -8.12 -12.86
C LYS A 427 -11.71 -6.87 -13.38
N THR A 428 -12.36 -5.74 -13.20
CA THR A 428 -11.77 -4.42 -13.45
C THR A 428 -11.70 -3.67 -12.13
N VAL A 429 -10.52 -3.15 -11.80
CA VAL A 429 -10.27 -2.34 -10.61
C VAL A 429 -9.95 -0.91 -11.00
N SER A 430 -10.14 0.01 -10.06
CA SER A 430 -9.75 1.42 -10.22
C SER A 430 -8.45 1.65 -9.48
N VAL A 431 -7.53 2.40 -10.10
CA VAL A 431 -6.27 2.84 -9.49
C VAL A 431 -6.17 4.36 -9.63
N PRO A 432 -5.60 5.08 -8.64
CA PRO A 432 -5.43 6.53 -8.74
C PRO A 432 -4.68 6.94 -10.01
N ALA A 433 -5.15 8.00 -10.67
CA ALA A 433 -4.49 8.55 -11.85
C ALA A 433 -3.36 9.52 -11.45
N GLU A 434 -2.28 8.98 -10.90
CA GLU A 434 -1.10 9.76 -10.48
C GLU A 434 0.05 9.65 -11.52
N PRO A 435 0.97 10.63 -11.58
CA PRO A 435 2.15 10.58 -12.46
C PRO A 435 3.14 9.44 -12.17
N GLY A 436 3.00 8.77 -11.02
CA GLY A 436 3.92 7.73 -10.58
C GLY A 436 5.31 8.30 -10.28
N GLU A 437 6.34 7.74 -10.93
CA GLU A 437 7.73 8.17 -10.78
C GLU A 437 8.14 9.29 -11.76
N PHE A 438 7.24 9.72 -12.65
CA PHE A 438 7.51 10.81 -13.58
C PHE A 438 7.38 12.18 -12.89
N PRO A 439 8.30 13.13 -13.15
CA PRO A 439 8.11 14.52 -12.75
C PRO A 439 7.01 15.17 -13.60
N GLY A 440 6.49 16.32 -13.15
CA GLY A 440 5.30 16.95 -13.73
C GLY A 440 5.45 17.44 -15.17
N GLU A 441 6.66 17.50 -15.69
CA GLU A 441 6.98 17.86 -17.08
C GLU A 441 6.65 16.76 -18.09
N PHE A 442 6.57 15.50 -17.64
CA PHE A 442 6.27 14.36 -18.50
C PHE A 442 4.83 13.87 -18.29
N TYR A 443 4.10 13.80 -19.40
CA TYR A 443 2.76 13.24 -19.42
C TYR A 443 2.74 11.98 -20.30
N PHE A 444 3.14 10.86 -19.70
CA PHE A 444 3.08 9.53 -20.30
C PHE A 444 2.05 8.68 -19.54
N PRO A 445 0.76 8.80 -19.88
CA PRO A 445 -0.26 8.03 -19.21
C PRO A 445 -0.15 6.54 -19.56
N PRO A 446 -0.63 5.65 -18.68
CA PRO A 446 -0.65 4.23 -18.95
C PRO A 446 -1.63 3.93 -20.09
N TYR A 447 -1.11 3.46 -21.23
CA TYR A 447 -1.88 3.25 -22.44
C TYR A 447 -2.65 1.93 -22.43
N LYS A 448 -3.74 1.88 -23.20
CA LYS A 448 -4.59 0.71 -23.41
C LYS A 448 -3.75 -0.55 -23.65
N ASN A 449 -4.14 -1.64 -22.98
CA ASN A 449 -3.52 -2.96 -23.08
C ASN A 449 -2.08 -3.08 -22.56
N GLU A 450 -1.45 -2.00 -22.08
CA GLU A 450 -0.14 -2.10 -21.43
C GLU A 450 -0.22 -3.03 -20.22
N ARG A 451 0.77 -3.93 -20.13
CA ARG A 451 0.93 -4.82 -18.99
C ARG A 451 1.54 -4.06 -17.83
N VAL A 452 0.85 -4.12 -16.71
CA VAL A 452 1.20 -3.40 -15.49
C VAL A 452 1.17 -4.36 -14.30
N LEU A 453 2.03 -4.11 -13.32
CA LEU A 453 1.90 -4.72 -12.01
C LEU A 453 0.99 -3.83 -11.17
N VAL A 454 -0.01 -4.46 -10.56
CA VAL A 454 -0.99 -3.80 -9.68
C VAL A 454 -0.76 -4.29 -8.26
N ALA A 455 -0.61 -3.36 -7.33
CA ALA A 455 -0.62 -3.62 -5.90
C ALA A 455 -2.08 -3.62 -5.41
N LEU A 456 -2.57 -4.77 -4.94
CA LEU A 456 -3.90 -4.93 -4.37
C LEU A 456 -3.81 -4.89 -2.84
N HIS A 457 -4.40 -3.87 -2.24
CA HIS A 457 -4.65 -3.79 -0.81
C HIS A 457 -6.03 -4.38 -0.49
N PHE A 458 -6.39 -4.45 0.80
CA PHE A 458 -7.69 -4.96 1.21
C PHE A 458 -8.86 -4.26 0.51
N ASP A 459 -8.86 -2.92 0.47
CA ASP A 459 -9.99 -2.08 0.03
C ASP A 459 -9.67 -1.15 -1.14
N HIS A 460 -8.43 -1.10 -1.61
CA HIS A 460 -8.02 -0.29 -2.75
C HIS A 460 -6.91 -0.97 -3.58
N ALA A 461 -6.63 -0.40 -4.74
CA ALA A 461 -5.55 -0.83 -5.62
C ALA A 461 -4.68 0.36 -6.03
N ALA A 462 -3.41 0.09 -6.32
CA ALA A 462 -2.47 1.06 -6.84
C ALA A 462 -1.72 0.50 -8.05
N LEU A 463 -1.44 1.37 -9.02
CA LEU A 463 -0.51 1.04 -10.10
C LEU A 463 0.89 0.99 -9.49
N HIS A 464 1.56 -0.17 -9.59
CA HIS A 464 2.90 -0.33 -9.00
C HIS A 464 3.99 -0.01 -10.01
N ARG A 465 3.95 -0.63 -11.20
CA ARG A 465 4.91 -0.37 -12.28
C ARG A 465 4.44 -0.92 -13.62
N PHE A 466 5.05 -0.46 -14.71
CA PHE A 466 4.93 -1.07 -16.03
C PHE A 466 5.80 -2.34 -16.12
N LEU A 467 5.35 -3.32 -16.89
CA LEU A 467 6.04 -4.60 -17.05
C LEU A 467 6.72 -4.77 -18.41
N ASP A 468 6.17 -4.11 -19.44
CA ASP A 468 6.65 -4.27 -20.81
C ASP A 468 7.04 -2.91 -21.40
N TRP A 469 7.99 -2.96 -22.33
CA TRP A 469 8.22 -1.86 -23.26
C TRP A 469 7.09 -1.84 -24.29
N GLY A 470 6.54 -0.66 -24.59
CA GLY A 470 5.47 -0.53 -25.57
C GLY A 470 5.86 -1.10 -26.94
N ASP A 471 4.85 -1.55 -27.70
CA ASP A 471 5.06 -2.14 -29.02
C ASP A 471 5.86 -1.21 -29.94
N GLY A 472 6.97 -1.74 -30.46
CA GLY A 472 7.87 -1.02 -31.34
C GLY A 472 8.79 -0.02 -30.67
N VAL A 473 8.77 0.16 -29.33
CA VAL A 473 9.65 1.08 -28.59
C VAL A 473 11.06 0.52 -28.47
N ARG A 474 11.22 -0.77 -28.21
CA ARG A 474 12.54 -1.39 -28.09
C ARG A 474 13.21 -1.45 -29.47
N MET A 475 14.38 -0.82 -29.59
CA MET A 475 15.21 -0.87 -30.80
C MET A 475 15.97 -2.20 -30.90
N PRO A 476 16.35 -2.64 -32.13
CA PRO A 476 17.20 -3.81 -32.32
C PRO A 476 18.52 -3.69 -31.54
N GLN A 477 18.95 -4.79 -30.91
CA GLN A 477 20.16 -4.79 -30.08
C GLN A 477 21.40 -4.34 -30.86
N ASP A 478 21.53 -4.71 -32.14
CA ASP A 478 22.69 -4.34 -32.97
C ASP A 478 22.81 -2.82 -33.17
N SER A 479 21.69 -2.09 -33.13
CA SER A 479 21.71 -0.63 -33.27
C SER A 479 22.22 0.09 -32.01
N GLN A 480 22.16 -0.58 -30.85
CA GLN A 480 22.37 0.01 -29.51
C GLN A 480 21.69 1.39 -29.35
N GLY A 481 20.57 1.60 -30.05
CA GLY A 481 19.90 2.90 -30.12
C GLY A 481 18.76 3.04 -29.12
N ASP A 482 18.38 4.29 -28.89
CA ASP A 482 17.27 4.70 -28.04
C ASP A 482 16.20 5.39 -28.88
N GLN A 483 14.94 5.28 -28.47
CA GLN A 483 13.89 6.07 -29.09
C GLN A 483 12.73 6.37 -28.15
N ILE A 484 11.99 7.41 -28.52
CA ILE A 484 10.72 7.79 -27.91
C ILE A 484 9.67 7.85 -29.02
N LEU A 485 8.53 7.19 -28.79
CA LEU A 485 7.41 7.18 -29.72
C LEU A 485 6.28 8.05 -29.19
N PHE A 486 5.79 8.95 -30.05
CA PHE A 486 4.62 9.79 -29.80
C PHE A 486 3.52 9.42 -30.78
N GLY A 487 2.27 9.30 -30.36
CA GLY A 487 1.14 9.09 -31.26
C GLY A 487 0.31 7.85 -30.95
N LYS A 488 -0.72 7.62 -31.77
CA LYS A 488 -1.78 6.64 -31.50
C LYS A 488 -1.40 5.22 -31.85
N SER A 489 -0.59 4.97 -32.87
CA SER A 489 -0.24 3.61 -33.29
C SER A 489 1.00 3.61 -34.18
N GLY A 490 1.50 2.44 -34.57
CA GLY A 490 2.62 2.34 -35.53
C GLY A 490 2.34 3.01 -36.89
N ALA A 491 1.07 3.14 -37.27
CA ALA A 491 0.65 3.83 -38.48
C ALA A 491 0.30 5.32 -38.26
N ASN A 492 0.31 5.80 -37.01
CA ASN A 492 0.05 7.20 -36.69
C ASN A 492 0.94 7.60 -35.50
N GLN A 493 2.20 7.93 -35.80
CA GLN A 493 3.19 8.26 -34.79
C GLN A 493 4.31 9.16 -35.32
N THR A 494 4.97 9.84 -34.38
CA THR A 494 6.26 10.48 -34.55
C THR A 494 7.27 9.74 -33.66
N ALA A 495 8.33 9.24 -34.27
CA ALA A 495 9.45 8.59 -33.59
C ALA A 495 10.64 9.55 -33.53
N LEU A 496 11.15 9.78 -32.33
CA LEU A 496 12.43 10.42 -32.08
C LEU A 496 13.44 9.33 -31.76
N THR A 497 14.38 9.06 -32.66
CA THR A 497 15.31 7.94 -32.58
C THR A 497 16.75 8.44 -32.62
N HIS A 498 17.60 7.85 -31.79
CA HIS A 498 19.05 7.97 -31.87
C HIS A 498 19.65 6.56 -31.98
N ASP A 499 20.27 6.25 -33.11
CA ASP A 499 20.88 4.94 -33.38
C ASP A 499 22.35 5.07 -33.81
N PHE A 500 23.04 3.92 -33.90
CA PHE A 500 24.41 3.85 -34.40
C PHE A 500 24.47 3.10 -35.72
N LYS A 501 25.05 3.71 -36.75
CA LYS A 501 25.35 3.06 -38.03
C LYS A 501 26.84 3.13 -38.31
N ASP A 502 27.46 1.97 -38.50
CA ASP A 502 28.92 1.85 -38.63
C ASP A 502 29.67 2.53 -37.46
N ASN A 503 29.16 2.37 -36.24
CA ASN A 503 29.63 3.03 -35.00
C ASN A 503 29.55 4.57 -35.00
N LYS A 504 28.75 5.17 -35.88
CA LYS A 504 28.54 6.62 -35.93
C LYS A 504 27.13 6.97 -35.46
N PRO A 505 26.97 8.02 -34.64
CA PRO A 505 25.66 8.43 -34.15
C PRO A 505 24.81 8.97 -35.30
N VAL A 506 23.56 8.55 -35.34
CA VAL A 506 22.56 8.99 -36.29
C VAL A 506 21.32 9.38 -35.50
N TRP A 507 20.82 10.57 -35.75
CA TRP A 507 19.58 11.07 -35.15
C TRP A 507 18.50 11.14 -36.21
N ASN A 508 17.29 10.71 -35.86
CA ASN A 508 16.17 10.62 -36.78
C ASN A 508 14.87 11.05 -36.09
N LEU A 509 14.16 12.00 -36.69
CA LEU A 509 12.78 12.32 -36.37
C LEU A 509 11.91 11.88 -37.55
N GLY A 510 11.10 10.83 -37.35
CA GLY A 510 10.21 10.29 -38.37
C GLY A 510 8.75 10.40 -37.98
N ARG A 511 7.92 11.06 -38.79
CA ARG A 511 6.45 11.06 -38.66
C ARG A 511 5.85 10.12 -39.70
N VAL A 512 4.87 9.33 -39.26
CA VAL A 512 4.05 8.46 -40.11
C VAL A 512 2.58 8.74 -39.80
N ASN A 513 1.78 8.96 -40.83
CA ASN A 513 0.31 8.98 -40.76
C ASN A 513 -0.26 8.21 -41.96
N SER A 514 -0.53 6.93 -41.75
CA SER A 514 -0.87 5.95 -42.78
C SER A 514 0.18 5.93 -43.90
N ASN A 515 -0.10 6.56 -45.04
CA ASN A 515 0.79 6.54 -46.20
C ASN A 515 1.70 7.78 -46.27
N ASP A 516 1.40 8.80 -45.49
CA ASP A 516 2.17 10.04 -45.40
C ASP A 516 3.35 9.85 -44.44
N THR A 517 4.56 10.19 -44.89
CA THR A 517 5.80 10.02 -44.14
C THR A 517 6.69 11.27 -44.25
N GLU A 518 7.21 11.73 -43.12
CA GLU A 518 8.14 12.85 -43.03
C GLU A 518 9.35 12.41 -42.20
N ILE A 519 10.56 12.75 -42.64
CA ILE A 519 11.80 12.35 -42.01
C ILE A 519 12.76 13.54 -41.95
N ILE A 520 13.29 13.82 -40.76
CA ILE A 520 14.48 14.65 -40.55
C ILE A 520 15.57 13.74 -39.98
N ARG A 521 16.67 13.57 -40.73
CA ARG A 521 17.77 12.70 -40.35
C ARG A 521 19.10 13.44 -40.37
N LEU A 522 19.82 13.36 -39.26
CA LEU A 522 21.15 13.91 -39.08
C LEU A 522 22.13 12.75 -38.95
N SER A 523 23.14 12.74 -39.80
CA SER A 523 24.27 11.81 -39.77
C SER A 523 25.56 12.55 -40.09
N GLU A 524 26.71 11.93 -39.85
CA GLU A 524 28.01 12.57 -40.13
C GLU A 524 28.09 13.11 -41.57
N GLY A 525 28.27 14.44 -41.69
CA GLY A 525 28.36 15.13 -42.98
C GLY A 525 27.06 15.29 -43.77
N HIS A 526 25.91 14.83 -43.24
CA HIS A 526 24.65 14.80 -44.00
C HIS A 526 23.43 15.19 -43.15
N LEU A 527 22.63 16.13 -43.65
CA LEU A 527 21.28 16.43 -43.19
C LEU A 527 20.29 16.05 -44.30
N LEU A 528 19.31 15.22 -43.98
CA LEU A 528 18.20 14.86 -44.86
C LEU A 528 16.89 15.38 -44.27
N ILE A 529 16.13 16.10 -45.08
CA ILE A 529 14.73 16.47 -44.79
C ILE A 529 13.91 15.96 -45.97
N GLN A 530 12.96 15.07 -45.71
CA GLN A 530 12.19 14.39 -46.74
C GLN A 530 10.73 14.27 -46.35
N THR A 531 9.83 14.59 -47.28
CA THR A 531 8.39 14.27 -47.21
C THR A 531 8.06 13.34 -48.36
N LYS A 532 7.30 12.28 -48.09
CA LYS A 532 6.94 11.26 -49.08
C LYS A 532 5.59 10.65 -48.75
N GLU A 533 4.75 10.51 -49.78
CA GLU A 533 3.54 9.70 -49.75
C GLU A 533 3.82 8.34 -50.41
N ASN A 534 3.61 7.24 -49.69
CA ASN A 534 3.77 5.90 -50.24
C ASN A 534 2.49 5.49 -51.01
N ALA A 535 2.65 4.96 -52.23
CA ALA A 535 1.52 4.63 -53.09
C ALA A 535 0.66 3.49 -52.49
N GLY A 536 -0.62 3.77 -52.22
CA GLY A 536 -1.57 2.77 -51.70
C GLY A 536 -2.89 3.29 -51.09
N GLY A 537 -3.08 4.61 -50.93
CA GLY A 537 -4.34 5.22 -50.49
C GLY A 537 -4.94 6.12 -51.56
N ALA A 538 -6.26 6.28 -51.58
CA ALA A 538 -6.94 7.20 -52.48
C ALA A 538 -6.34 8.60 -52.35
N ALA A 539 -5.87 9.15 -53.47
CA ALA A 539 -5.28 10.48 -53.52
C ALA A 539 -6.26 11.49 -52.88
N THR A 540 -5.85 12.09 -51.76
CA THR A 540 -6.53 13.30 -51.29
C THR A 540 -6.27 14.37 -52.33
N THR A 541 -7.31 14.77 -53.06
CA THR A 541 -7.24 15.90 -53.98
C THR A 541 -6.81 17.12 -53.18
N PRO A 542 -5.66 17.75 -53.49
CA PRO A 542 -5.25 18.97 -52.80
C PRO A 542 -6.38 19.99 -52.95
N THR A 543 -6.93 20.47 -51.84
CA THR A 543 -8.02 21.45 -51.88
C THR A 543 -7.54 22.82 -52.38
N TYR A 544 -6.21 23.02 -52.42
CA TYR A 544 -5.57 24.24 -52.90
C TYR A 544 -4.36 23.91 -53.76
N ASP A 545 -4.38 24.38 -55.00
CA ASP A 545 -3.21 24.47 -55.85
C ASP A 545 -2.37 25.67 -55.38
N VAL A 546 -1.29 25.38 -54.66
CA VAL A 546 -0.36 26.39 -54.13
C VAL A 546 0.77 26.70 -55.11
N THR A 547 0.80 26.09 -56.30
CA THR A 547 1.77 26.37 -57.36
C THR A 547 1.85 27.87 -57.71
N PRO A 548 0.74 28.63 -57.78
CA PRO A 548 0.79 30.07 -58.02
C PRO A 548 1.50 30.83 -56.90
N GLN A 549 1.32 30.40 -55.64
CA GLN A 549 1.92 31.04 -54.48
C GLN A 549 3.43 30.72 -54.38
N VAL A 550 3.82 29.51 -54.78
CA VAL A 550 5.23 29.10 -54.86
C VAL A 550 5.97 29.87 -55.96
N GLU A 551 5.37 30.03 -57.14
CA GLU A 551 5.98 30.83 -58.23
C GLU A 551 6.03 32.33 -57.89
N THR A 552 5.00 32.85 -57.20
CA THR A 552 5.01 34.24 -56.69
C THR A 552 6.11 34.43 -55.64
N ALA A 553 6.20 33.53 -54.65
CA ALA A 553 7.24 33.58 -53.62
C ALA A 553 8.65 33.42 -54.20
N LYS A 554 8.82 32.64 -55.27
CA LYS A 554 10.09 32.49 -55.99
C LYS A 554 10.44 33.77 -56.77
N GLY A 555 9.46 34.43 -57.36
CA GLY A 555 9.61 35.75 -57.98
C GLY A 555 10.01 36.82 -56.95
N ASP A 556 9.32 36.87 -55.81
CA ASP A 556 9.59 37.82 -54.73
C ASP A 556 10.96 37.58 -54.08
N LEU A 557 11.36 36.32 -53.89
CA LEU A 557 12.67 35.95 -53.37
C LEU A 557 13.79 36.34 -54.35
N THR A 558 13.57 36.12 -55.65
CA THR A 558 14.55 36.51 -56.69
C THR A 558 14.69 38.03 -56.76
N ALA A 559 13.58 38.77 -56.75
CA ALA A 559 13.58 40.23 -56.74
C ALA A 559 14.19 40.81 -55.44
N GLY A 560 13.93 40.19 -54.29
CA GLY A 560 14.52 40.56 -53.01
C GLY A 560 16.03 40.32 -52.94
N VAL A 561 16.51 39.22 -53.53
CA VAL A 561 17.95 38.93 -53.64
C VAL A 561 18.64 39.91 -54.59
N ASP A 562 18.05 40.21 -55.75
CA ASP A 562 18.61 41.18 -56.70
C ASP A 562 18.64 42.60 -56.11
N GLY A 563 17.59 42.99 -55.37
CA GLY A 563 17.54 44.24 -54.63
C GLY A 563 18.62 44.32 -53.53
N ALA A 564 18.76 43.28 -52.72
CA ALA A 564 19.77 43.22 -51.66
C ALA A 564 21.21 43.24 -52.22
N VAL A 565 21.46 42.57 -53.35
CA VAL A 565 22.76 42.60 -54.05
C VAL A 565 23.05 44.00 -54.63
N SER A 566 22.03 44.67 -55.18
CA SER A 566 22.15 46.05 -55.66
C SER A 566 22.46 47.03 -54.52
N ASP A 567 21.75 46.93 -53.40
CA ASP A 567 21.95 47.79 -52.23
C ASP A 567 23.32 47.55 -51.58
N ALA A 568 23.75 46.29 -51.45
CA ALA A 568 25.09 45.93 -50.99
C ALA A 568 26.19 46.47 -51.93
N THR A 569 25.94 46.44 -53.25
CA THR A 569 26.87 47.00 -54.25
C THR A 569 26.95 48.53 -54.18
N ALA A 570 25.82 49.20 -53.93
CA ALA A 570 25.77 50.64 -53.75
C ALA A 570 26.51 51.06 -52.46
N ALA A 571 26.24 50.39 -51.35
CA ALA A 571 26.92 50.63 -50.07
C ALA A 571 28.45 50.35 -50.16
N TYR A 572 28.86 49.31 -50.90
CA TYR A 572 30.27 49.04 -51.15
C TYR A 572 30.94 50.16 -51.97
N LYS A 573 30.27 50.69 -53.01
CA LYS A 573 30.78 51.81 -53.81
C LYS A 573 30.91 53.08 -52.98
N GLU A 574 29.94 53.39 -52.13
CA GLU A 574 29.99 54.55 -51.25
C GLU A 574 31.11 54.45 -50.21
N SER A 575 31.25 53.28 -49.58
CA SER A 575 32.35 52.99 -48.66
C SER A 575 33.72 53.07 -49.34
N SER A 576 33.86 52.49 -50.54
CA SER A 576 35.10 52.55 -51.32
C SER A 576 35.46 53.98 -51.74
N ALA A 577 34.48 54.80 -52.12
CA ALA A 577 34.68 56.22 -52.42
C ALA A 577 35.12 57.02 -51.18
N ALA A 578 34.52 56.76 -50.02
CA ALA A 578 34.91 57.39 -48.76
C ALA A 578 36.34 57.00 -48.32
N VAL A 579 36.72 55.73 -48.50
CA VAL A 579 38.09 55.25 -48.23
C VAL A 579 39.10 55.90 -49.17
N ASN A 580 38.82 55.97 -50.47
CA ASN A 580 39.71 56.63 -51.43
C ASN A 580 39.85 58.14 -51.16
N SER A 581 38.77 58.81 -50.75
CA SER A 581 38.83 60.22 -50.35
C SER A 581 39.73 60.43 -49.13
N LYS A 582 39.62 59.58 -48.11
CA LYS A 582 40.51 59.62 -46.93
C LYS A 582 41.96 59.32 -47.29
N LEU A 583 42.20 58.37 -48.19
CA LEU A 583 43.54 58.02 -48.67
C LEU A 583 44.19 59.19 -49.43
N ASN A 584 43.43 59.87 -50.30
CA ASN A 584 43.89 61.06 -51.02
C ASN A 584 44.22 62.22 -50.06
N ALA A 585 43.34 62.48 -49.09
CA ALA A 585 43.60 63.51 -48.08
C ALA A 585 44.86 63.21 -47.24
N ALA A 586 45.05 61.95 -46.83
CA ALA A 586 46.26 61.53 -46.12
C ALA A 586 47.53 61.65 -46.99
N THR A 587 47.42 61.39 -48.29
CA THR A 587 48.52 61.53 -49.25
C THR A 587 48.91 63.00 -49.44
N GLU A 588 47.94 63.91 -49.52
CA GLU A 588 48.17 65.35 -49.58
C GLU A 588 48.80 65.89 -48.29
N GLU A 589 48.31 65.46 -47.11
CA GLU A 589 48.86 65.84 -45.81
C GLU A 589 50.31 65.36 -45.66
N THR A 590 50.59 64.12 -46.10
CA THR A 590 51.95 63.56 -46.09
C THR A 590 52.88 64.31 -47.05
N GLY A 591 52.37 64.69 -48.23
CA GLY A 591 53.12 65.51 -49.20
C GLY A 591 53.43 66.91 -48.69
N ALA A 592 52.47 67.54 -47.99
CA ALA A 592 52.67 68.84 -47.36
C ALA A 592 53.71 68.77 -46.22
N ALA A 593 53.64 67.73 -45.38
CA ALA A 593 54.62 67.49 -44.32
C ALA A 593 56.03 67.25 -44.88
N LEU A 594 56.15 66.49 -45.98
CA LEU A 594 57.42 66.25 -46.66
C LEU A 594 58.01 67.54 -47.24
N SER A 595 57.18 68.38 -47.85
CA SER A 595 57.59 69.69 -48.40
C SER A 595 58.07 70.64 -47.31
N ALA A 596 57.38 70.65 -46.15
CA ALA A 596 57.80 71.43 -44.99
C ALA A 596 59.14 70.93 -44.41
N ALA A 597 59.33 69.61 -44.34
CA ALA A 597 60.59 69.02 -43.92
C ALA A 597 61.74 69.35 -44.88
N GLU A 598 61.51 69.28 -46.20
CA GLU A 598 62.50 69.72 -47.20
C GLU A 598 62.87 71.20 -47.05
N ALA A 599 61.88 72.07 -46.81
CA ALA A 599 62.12 73.50 -46.59
C ALA A 599 62.97 73.72 -45.33
N GLN A 600 62.70 72.98 -44.25
CA GLN A 600 63.47 73.06 -43.01
C GLN A 600 64.92 72.57 -43.20
N VAL A 601 65.12 71.49 -43.96
CA VAL A 601 66.46 70.98 -44.31
C VAL A 601 67.21 71.97 -45.19
N LYS A 602 66.56 72.56 -46.20
CA LYS A 602 67.16 73.63 -47.03
C LYS A 602 67.53 74.86 -46.20
N GLY A 603 66.70 75.25 -45.24
CA GLY A 603 66.99 76.32 -44.29
C GLY A 603 68.24 76.02 -43.45
N LYS A 604 68.33 74.83 -42.86
CA LYS A 604 69.52 74.41 -42.10
C LYS A 604 70.78 74.29 -42.97
N ALA A 605 70.63 73.86 -44.22
CA ALA A 605 71.73 73.82 -45.18
C ALA A 605 72.22 75.24 -45.53
N ALA A 606 71.31 76.20 -45.70
CA ALA A 606 71.64 77.60 -45.92
C ALA A 606 72.34 78.23 -44.71
N GLU A 607 71.87 77.98 -43.48
CA GLU A 607 72.55 78.41 -42.25
C GLU A 607 73.96 77.82 -42.13
N SER A 608 74.12 76.53 -42.43
CA SER A 608 75.42 75.86 -42.40
C SER A 608 76.36 76.45 -43.45
N ARG A 609 75.84 76.77 -44.64
CA ARG A 609 76.60 77.43 -45.70
C ARG A 609 77.01 78.85 -45.30
N ALA A 610 76.12 79.63 -44.69
CA ALA A 610 76.41 80.96 -44.19
C ALA A 610 77.48 80.94 -43.08
N LYS A 611 77.41 79.97 -42.14
CA LYS A 611 78.45 79.76 -41.14
C LYS A 611 79.80 79.39 -41.77
N LEU A 612 79.80 78.54 -42.80
CA LEU A 612 81.00 78.15 -43.53
C LEU A 612 81.61 79.34 -44.29
N THR A 613 80.78 80.17 -44.93
CA THR A 613 81.23 81.40 -45.61
C THR A 613 81.74 82.44 -44.61
N GLY A 614 81.11 82.58 -43.45
CA GLY A 614 81.61 83.43 -42.37
C GLY A 614 82.97 82.97 -41.84
N ALA A 615 83.17 81.66 -41.70
CA ALA A 615 84.46 81.08 -41.35
C ALA A 615 85.51 81.31 -42.44
N LEU A 616 85.15 81.16 -43.73
CA LEU A 616 86.03 81.44 -44.86
C LEU A 616 86.46 82.91 -44.91
N ASN A 617 85.52 83.84 -44.72
CA ASN A 617 85.81 85.27 -44.69
C ASN A 617 86.67 85.65 -43.47
N GLY A 618 86.52 84.94 -42.35
CA GLY A 618 87.41 85.06 -41.19
C GLY A 618 88.85 84.63 -41.49
N VAL A 619 89.03 83.59 -42.31
CA VAL A 619 90.34 83.15 -42.80
C VAL A 619 90.93 84.19 -43.76
N ASP A 620 90.15 84.71 -44.73
CA ASP A 620 90.61 85.79 -45.64
C ASP A 620 91.00 87.09 -44.90
N GLY A 621 90.28 87.43 -43.83
CA GLY A 621 90.63 88.55 -42.95
C GLY A 621 91.97 88.36 -42.23
N GLN A 622 92.30 87.13 -41.84
CA GLN A 622 93.62 86.81 -41.25
C GLN A 622 94.74 86.82 -42.30
N THR A 623 94.46 86.45 -43.55
CA THR A 623 95.41 86.57 -44.67
C THR A 623 95.70 88.04 -45.02
N GLY A 624 94.68 88.91 -44.94
CA GLY A 624 94.83 90.36 -45.10
C GLY A 624 95.62 91.04 -43.97
N ALA A 625 95.44 90.60 -42.72
CA ALA A 625 96.26 91.07 -41.60
C ALA A 625 97.73 90.64 -41.72
N LEU A 626 97.99 89.43 -42.23
CA LEU A 626 99.34 88.94 -42.53
C LEU A 626 100.02 89.73 -43.66
N SER A 627 99.28 90.13 -44.71
CA SER A 627 99.83 90.92 -45.82
C SER A 627 100.10 92.38 -45.41
N GLY A 628 99.27 92.96 -44.54
CA GLY A 628 99.50 94.26 -43.91
C GLY A 628 100.73 94.27 -43.01
N ALA A 629 100.88 93.28 -42.13
CA ALA A 629 102.07 93.12 -41.29
C ALA A 629 103.35 92.88 -42.12
N ALA A 630 103.25 92.16 -43.24
CA ALA A 630 104.36 91.99 -44.18
C ALA A 630 104.73 93.28 -44.92
N ALA A 631 103.76 94.15 -45.23
CA ALA A 631 104.01 95.45 -45.84
C ALA A 631 104.60 96.46 -44.85
N GLU A 632 104.16 96.47 -43.58
CA GLU A 632 104.76 97.26 -42.50
C GLU A 632 106.18 96.80 -42.17
N ALA A 633 106.44 95.48 -42.15
CA ALA A 633 107.80 94.94 -42.00
C ALA A 633 108.72 95.33 -43.17
N LYS A 634 108.18 95.43 -44.39
CA LYS A 634 108.95 95.85 -45.58
C LYS A 634 109.22 97.36 -45.58
N ALA A 635 108.29 98.18 -45.08
CA ALA A 635 108.47 99.62 -44.90
C ALA A 635 109.47 99.93 -43.77
N ALA A 636 109.46 99.17 -42.68
CA ALA A 636 110.45 99.26 -41.61
C ALA A 636 111.88 98.88 -42.08
N LEU A 637 112.00 97.94 -43.04
CA LEU A 637 113.28 97.56 -43.63
C LEU A 637 113.88 98.65 -44.56
N ALA A 638 113.03 99.44 -45.22
CA ALA A 638 113.45 100.54 -46.09
C ALA A 638 113.94 101.79 -45.31
N GLY A 639 113.69 101.85 -44.00
CA GLY A 639 114.17 102.92 -43.11
C GLY A 639 115.55 102.71 -42.51
N LEU A 640 116.26 101.63 -42.88
CA LEU A 640 117.55 101.24 -42.29
C LEU A 640 118.76 101.30 -43.25
N LYS A 641 118.64 101.89 -44.45
CA LYS A 641 119.74 102.54 -45.23
C LYS A 641 119.29 103.11 -46.56
#